data_AF-A0AA39UU91-F1
#
_entry.id   AF-A0AA39UU91-F1
#
_cell.length_a   1.000
_cell.length_b   1.000
_cell.length_c   1.000
_cell.angle_alpha   90.00
_cell.angle_beta   90.00
_cell.angle_gamma   90.00
#
_symmetry.space_group_name_H-M   'P 1'
#
loop_
_entity.id
_entity.type
_entity.pdbx_description
1 polymer ?
#
loop_
_entity_poly.entity_id
_entity_poly.type
_entity_poly.pdbx_seq_one_letter_code
_entity_poly.pdbx_strand_id
1 'polypeptide(L)'
;MDAATPLLSDESRVLVIYTGGTIGMLVGSRGYVPEPYFLTETLRSQARFHDPLQSSLFSNSGSVQGFREWSSGSGRSSPLGGSTTPSVSATSTPPQPTLLVRSSRPIGSYGLASNQSSGLSHCIQVAENLYEAHLPTLVTPRSAVPGGSGSKSIRYAILEWNPLLDSSNIEIDDWIRIASEIELNYSFDAFVVLHGTDTMSYTSSALSFLLEDLGKTVIVTGAQIPLSQLRNDATDNLMGALTIAGHYIIPECSLYFNHTLFRGNRVSKISSYDLSAFDSPNFAPLVNVGIDIVVNWNDVIRQTSLRRFRAHKQMSPHVATLRLFPGITAATVSAFFMPPIRGVILETFGAGNAPQRKDLMLALKEACERGVVVVAISQCAKGTVSDAYETGRTLLQAGVVPGHDMTPECALAKLSYLLSKPELSNAEVRTLMGTPLRGELTRPHSGAVPGQPTIDQNFEKIQGVLSQFVRLSEQTASPVPKITLSAPLDEASHDAAASWSWTAAEATSTQAVLFPFLIHLAAARNDTSSIRFCLDSSSTTSGYSELDSSADVPQYGNIAGGLVNSLEPGSGRSPLHVAALNGHIESVNVLLQSGALVHLRDALGHTPLYYAARQSHPDVVAVLIQAGASLGGMDEGFARTAVKNALRANDRKCQEIWDAAGVKI
;
A
#
# COMPACT_ATOMS: atom_id res chain seq x y z
N MET A 1 31.21 -18.32 12.60
CA MET A 1 30.03 -19.16 12.91
C MET A 1 29.05 -18.27 13.63
N ASP A 2 28.29 -17.49 12.87
CA ASP A 2 27.27 -16.60 13.44
C ASP A 2 25.98 -17.40 13.57
N ALA A 3 25.67 -17.81 14.78
CA ALA A 3 24.36 -18.37 15.11
C ALA A 3 23.35 -17.21 15.07
N ALA A 4 22.85 -16.92 13.87
CA ALA A 4 21.64 -16.13 13.71
C ALA A 4 20.55 -16.83 14.54
N THR A 5 20.09 -16.19 15.60
CA THR A 5 18.90 -16.58 16.34
C THR A 5 17.79 -16.86 15.32
N PRO A 6 17.13 -18.03 15.35
CA PRO A 6 16.05 -18.30 14.41
C PRO A 6 14.98 -17.23 14.64
N LEU A 7 14.84 -16.33 13.68
CA LEU A 7 13.75 -15.36 13.62
C LEU A 7 12.45 -16.17 13.71
N LEU A 8 11.57 -15.77 14.64
CA LEU A 8 10.26 -16.38 14.81
C LEU A 8 9.50 -16.29 13.47
N SER A 9 8.79 -17.35 13.12
CA SER A 9 8.12 -17.55 11.82
C SER A 9 7.01 -16.54 11.49
N ASP A 10 6.78 -15.52 12.32
CA ASP A 10 5.62 -14.62 12.25
C ASP A 10 6.04 -13.15 12.48
N GLU A 11 7.07 -12.69 11.75
CA GLU A 11 7.54 -11.30 11.81
C GLU A 11 7.35 -10.57 10.46
N SER A 12 6.80 -9.36 10.49
CA SER A 12 6.82 -8.41 9.36
C SER A 12 7.98 -7.44 9.53
N ARG A 13 8.71 -7.15 8.46
CA ARG A 13 9.80 -6.15 8.45
C ARG A 13 9.31 -4.83 7.89
N VAL A 14 9.25 -3.79 8.72
CA VAL A 14 8.86 -2.44 8.30
C VAL A 14 10.04 -1.48 8.40
N LEU A 15 10.25 -0.65 7.40
CA LEU A 15 11.21 0.46 7.49
C LEU A 15 10.46 1.74 7.84
N VAL A 16 10.85 2.39 8.93
CA VAL A 16 10.36 3.70 9.31
C VAL A 16 11.36 4.75 8.82
N ILE A 17 10.96 5.58 7.87
CA ILE A 17 11.76 6.71 7.37
C ILE A 17 11.32 7.95 8.16
N TYR A 18 12.18 8.45 9.04
CA TYR A 18 11.90 9.62 9.86
C TYR A 18 12.50 10.87 9.23
N THR A 19 11.67 11.64 8.52
CA THR A 19 12.09 12.87 7.85
C THR A 19 12.04 14.08 8.78
N GLY A 20 11.12 14.06 9.76
CA GLY A 20 10.95 15.10 10.76
C GLY A 20 9.49 15.31 11.13
N GLY A 21 9.11 16.57 11.38
CA GLY A 21 7.77 16.93 11.86
C GLY A 21 7.55 16.79 13.36
N THR A 22 6.40 17.29 13.81
CA THR A 22 6.06 17.45 15.24
C THR A 22 6.15 16.17 16.04
N ILE A 23 5.91 14.99 15.43
CA ILE A 23 5.86 13.70 16.12
C ILE A 23 7.09 13.41 17.01
N GLY A 24 8.28 13.82 16.59
CA GLY A 24 9.54 13.63 17.32
C GLY A 24 10.20 14.93 17.80
N MET A 25 9.46 16.04 17.85
CA MET A 25 9.99 17.30 18.34
C MET A 25 9.93 17.40 19.88
N LEU A 26 10.86 18.18 20.44
CA LEU A 26 10.89 18.58 21.85
C LEU A 26 10.47 20.04 22.01
N VAL A 27 9.88 20.36 23.17
CA VAL A 27 9.57 21.75 23.53
C VAL A 27 10.86 22.42 24.01
N GLY A 28 11.43 23.28 23.18
CA GLY A 28 12.58 24.12 23.50
C GLY A 28 12.18 25.55 23.88
N SER A 29 13.18 26.37 24.23
CA SER A 29 12.97 27.78 24.60
C SER A 29 12.48 28.69 23.46
N ARG A 30 12.57 28.23 22.20
CA ARG A 30 12.12 28.96 21.00
C ARG A 30 10.96 28.26 20.27
N GLY A 31 10.27 27.33 20.94
CA GLY A 31 9.23 26.49 20.33
C GLY A 31 9.69 25.05 20.11
N TYR A 32 9.03 24.34 19.21
CA TYR A 32 9.33 22.94 18.91
C TYR A 32 10.63 22.81 18.09
N VAL A 33 11.54 21.93 18.54
CA VAL A 33 12.84 21.69 17.88
C VAL A 33 13.04 20.18 17.74
N PRO A 34 13.51 19.68 16.58
CA PRO A 34 13.88 18.27 16.44
C PRO A 34 15.18 17.97 17.20
N GLU A 35 15.21 16.85 17.92
CA GLU A 35 16.41 16.37 18.62
C GLU A 35 16.79 14.99 18.05
N PRO A 36 18.05 14.80 17.59
CA PRO A 36 18.48 13.52 17.04
C PRO A 36 18.34 12.37 18.04
N TYR A 37 17.98 11.18 17.55
CA TYR A 37 17.76 9.92 18.30
C TYR A 37 16.66 9.93 19.36
N PHE A 38 16.07 11.10 19.69
CA PHE A 38 15.01 11.22 20.69
C PHE A 38 13.84 10.27 20.41
N LEU A 39 13.37 10.22 19.15
CA LEU A 39 12.27 9.34 18.76
C LEU A 39 12.61 7.87 19.00
N THR A 40 13.79 7.43 18.54
CA THR A 40 14.21 6.03 18.63
C THR A 40 14.34 5.56 20.08
N GLU A 41 14.96 6.35 20.95
CA GLU A 41 15.07 6.03 22.38
C GLU A 41 13.71 6.06 23.08
N THR A 42 12.85 7.02 22.73
CA THR A 42 11.50 7.11 23.29
C THR A 42 10.68 5.86 22.95
N LEU A 43 10.69 5.42 21.70
CA LEU A 43 9.99 4.20 21.28
C LEU A 43 10.59 2.94 21.94
N ARG A 44 11.91 2.87 22.10
CA ARG A 44 12.58 1.74 22.76
C ARG A 44 12.18 1.59 24.23
N SER A 45 11.95 2.70 24.92
CA SER A 45 11.53 2.68 26.34
C SER A 45 10.06 2.28 26.56
N GLN A 46 9.24 2.26 25.51
CA GLN A 46 7.81 1.97 25.60
C GLN A 46 7.49 0.54 25.17
N ALA A 47 6.96 -0.26 26.10
CA ALA A 47 6.64 -1.67 25.86
C ALA A 47 5.65 -1.92 24.71
N ARG A 48 4.79 -0.94 24.39
CA ARG A 48 3.87 -1.04 23.24
C ARG A 48 4.58 -1.02 21.88
N PHE A 49 5.74 -0.38 21.81
CA PHE A 49 6.54 -0.23 20.60
C PHE A 49 7.77 -1.15 20.57
N HIS A 50 8.25 -1.57 21.75
CA HIS A 50 9.39 -2.47 21.88
C HIS A 50 9.17 -3.52 22.97
N ASP A 51 8.87 -4.76 22.58
CA ASP A 51 8.76 -5.93 23.46
C ASP A 51 9.54 -7.14 22.91
N PRO A 52 10.89 -7.11 22.97
CA PRO A 52 11.73 -8.16 22.40
C PRO A 52 11.59 -9.52 23.08
N LEU A 53 11.18 -9.53 24.35
CA LEU A 53 11.01 -10.76 25.14
C LEU A 53 9.54 -11.22 25.23
N GLN A 54 8.60 -10.48 24.63
CA GLN A 54 7.15 -10.72 24.75
C GLN A 54 6.69 -10.82 26.22
N SER A 55 7.37 -10.12 27.11
CA SER A 55 7.16 -10.17 28.57
C SER A 55 6.33 -9.01 29.08
N SER A 56 5.91 -8.10 28.19
CA SER A 56 5.10 -6.96 28.57
C SER A 56 3.68 -7.37 28.97
N LEU A 57 2.98 -6.45 29.63
CA LEU A 57 1.55 -6.59 29.90
C LEU A 57 0.78 -6.84 28.60
N PHE A 58 1.08 -6.12 27.51
CA PHE A 58 0.37 -6.23 26.23
C PHE A 58 0.42 -7.65 25.64
N SER A 59 1.57 -8.31 25.76
CA SER A 59 1.78 -9.67 25.25
C SER A 59 1.06 -10.73 26.07
N ASN A 60 0.78 -10.46 27.35
CA ASN A 60 0.24 -11.44 28.29
C ASN A 60 -1.22 -11.16 28.69
N SER A 61 -1.74 -9.95 28.44
CA SER A 61 -3.09 -9.54 28.84
C SER A 61 -4.19 -9.91 27.83
N GLY A 62 -3.87 -10.65 26.76
CA GLY A 62 -4.87 -11.14 25.80
C GLY A 62 -5.82 -12.20 26.36
N SER A 63 -5.51 -12.79 27.53
CA SER A 63 -6.40 -13.70 28.25
C SER A 63 -6.30 -13.49 29.76
N VAL A 64 -7.38 -13.82 30.48
CA VAL A 64 -7.41 -13.74 31.95
C VAL A 64 -6.34 -14.63 32.59
N GLN A 65 -6.11 -15.81 32.00
CA GLN A 65 -5.08 -16.73 32.46
C GLN A 65 -3.67 -16.17 32.23
N GLY A 66 -3.38 -15.68 31.02
CA GLY A 66 -2.09 -15.06 30.70
C GLY A 66 -1.79 -13.87 31.61
N PHE A 67 -2.78 -13.03 31.91
CA PHE A 67 -2.61 -11.94 32.86
C PHE A 67 -2.32 -12.45 34.28
N ARG A 68 -3.03 -13.48 34.76
CA ARG A 68 -2.81 -14.06 36.08
C ARG A 68 -1.41 -14.65 36.20
N GLU A 69 -0.96 -15.39 35.20
CA GLU A 69 0.40 -15.97 35.13
C GLU A 69 1.46 -14.87 35.13
N TRP A 70 1.29 -13.83 34.30
CA TRP A 70 2.18 -12.67 34.28
C TRP A 70 2.21 -11.92 35.62
N SER A 71 1.05 -11.75 36.27
CA SER A 71 0.90 -11.03 37.54
C SER A 71 1.44 -11.80 38.75
N SER A 72 1.45 -13.13 38.68
CA SER A 72 1.90 -14.04 39.74
C SER A 72 3.37 -14.44 39.60
N GLY A 73 3.93 -14.37 38.39
CA GLY A 73 5.37 -14.45 38.13
C GLY A 73 6.12 -13.16 38.48
N SER A 74 7.45 -13.15 38.33
CA SER A 74 8.33 -12.00 38.53
C SER A 74 8.12 -10.85 37.52
N GLY A 75 7.00 -10.83 36.79
CA GLY A 75 6.62 -9.79 35.82
C GLY A 75 6.37 -8.41 36.44
N ARG A 76 6.28 -8.33 37.78
CA ARG A 76 6.48 -7.09 38.54
C ARG A 76 7.96 -6.83 38.76
N SER A 77 8.64 -6.26 37.76
CA SER A 77 9.78 -5.39 38.10
C SER A 77 9.21 -4.09 38.67
N SER A 78 8.87 -4.07 39.96
CA SER A 78 8.53 -2.82 40.68
C SER A 78 9.82 -2.18 41.22
N PRO A 79 9.96 -0.84 41.17
CA PRO A 79 11.12 -0.15 41.70
C PRO A 79 11.00 -0.04 43.22
N LEU A 80 11.78 -0.82 43.96
CA LEU A 80 11.95 -0.64 45.41
C LEU A 80 13.44 -0.60 45.71
N GLY A 81 13.88 0.56 46.21
CA GLY A 81 15.22 0.78 46.70
C GLY A 81 15.58 -0.25 47.78
N GLY A 82 16.73 -0.89 47.59
CA GLY A 82 17.30 -1.83 48.54
C GLY A 82 18.66 -2.25 48.01
N SER A 83 19.72 -1.68 48.57
CA SER A 83 21.11 -2.01 48.24
C SER A 83 21.37 -3.50 48.39
N THR A 84 21.57 -4.20 47.28
CA THR A 84 22.51 -5.32 47.19
C THR A 84 22.92 -5.43 45.73
N THR A 85 24.15 -5.06 45.43
CA THR A 85 24.80 -5.34 44.16
C THR A 85 25.08 -6.85 44.08
N PRO A 86 24.46 -7.62 43.16
CA PRO A 86 25.14 -8.80 42.67
C PRO A 86 26.18 -8.31 41.67
N SER A 87 27.45 -8.59 41.93
CA SER A 87 28.51 -8.44 40.95
C SER A 87 28.23 -9.36 39.76
N VAL A 88 27.52 -8.86 38.75
CA VAL A 88 27.39 -9.53 37.46
C VAL A 88 28.71 -9.34 36.75
N SER A 89 29.52 -10.40 36.78
CA SER A 89 30.64 -10.59 35.89
C SER A 89 30.20 -10.31 34.45
N ALA A 90 30.88 -9.37 33.80
CA ALA A 90 30.72 -9.01 32.40
C ALA A 90 30.72 -10.27 31.52
N THR A 91 29.53 -10.74 31.17
CA THR A 91 29.29 -11.79 30.18
C THR A 91 28.28 -11.23 29.20
N SER A 92 28.81 -10.84 28.04
CA SER A 92 28.14 -10.48 26.79
C SER A 92 26.62 -10.31 26.84
N THR A 93 26.14 -9.07 26.78
CA THR A 93 24.79 -8.77 26.28
C THR A 93 24.58 -9.51 24.94
N PRO A 94 23.47 -10.22 24.75
CA PRO A 94 23.19 -10.87 23.46
C PRO A 94 23.19 -9.80 22.36
N PRO A 95 23.73 -10.10 21.16
CA PRO A 95 23.80 -9.12 20.07
C PRO A 95 22.37 -8.66 19.73
N GLN A 96 22.14 -7.35 19.74
CA GLN A 96 20.85 -6.79 19.34
C GLN A 96 20.57 -7.16 17.87
N PRO A 97 19.36 -7.64 17.55
CA PRO A 97 18.99 -7.93 16.17
C PRO A 97 19.00 -6.62 15.36
N THR A 98 19.73 -6.63 14.24
CA THR A 98 19.84 -5.48 13.33
C THR A 98 19.19 -5.81 11.98
N LEU A 99 18.77 -4.77 11.26
CA LEU A 99 18.38 -4.88 9.86
C LEU A 99 19.31 -4.02 9.00
N LEU A 100 19.67 -4.55 7.84
CA LEU A 100 20.43 -3.82 6.84
C LEU A 100 19.54 -2.73 6.24
N VAL A 101 19.97 -1.48 6.35
CA VAL A 101 19.32 -0.32 5.77
C VAL A 101 20.31 0.39 4.86
N ARG A 102 19.83 0.76 3.67
CA ARG A 102 20.56 1.51 2.67
C ARG A 102 20.09 2.95 2.66
N SER A 103 20.96 3.90 2.33
CA SER A 103 20.56 5.28 2.16
C SER A 103 21.36 6.03 1.11
N SER A 104 20.74 7.04 0.51
CA SER A 104 21.39 7.97 -0.40
C SER A 104 22.39 8.91 0.28
N ARG A 105 22.27 9.08 1.61
CA ARG A 105 23.13 9.93 2.44
C ARG A 105 23.75 9.12 3.60
N PRO A 106 24.84 9.62 4.22
CA PRO A 106 25.46 8.95 5.35
C PRO A 106 24.47 8.70 6.50
N ILE A 107 24.49 7.47 7.04
CA ILE A 107 23.64 7.06 8.16
C ILE A 107 24.41 7.23 9.47
N GLY A 108 23.83 7.91 10.45
CA GLY A 108 24.36 7.93 11.84
C GLY A 108 25.62 8.76 12.08
N SER A 109 25.95 9.73 11.21
CA SER A 109 27.13 10.60 11.36
C SER A 109 26.93 11.73 12.37
N TYR A 110 26.64 11.41 13.64
CA TYR A 110 26.73 12.37 14.74
C TYR A 110 27.69 11.87 15.82
N GLY A 111 28.56 12.78 16.25
CA GLY A 111 29.75 12.48 17.02
C GLY A 111 29.49 11.80 18.36
N LEU A 112 29.89 10.54 18.46
CA LEU A 112 30.46 10.04 19.69
C LEU A 112 31.77 10.81 19.89
N ALA A 113 31.83 11.61 20.94
CA ALA A 113 33.08 12.08 21.51
C ALA A 113 34.07 10.91 21.55
N SER A 114 35.29 11.18 21.14
CA SER A 114 36.39 10.27 20.83
C SER A 114 36.88 9.39 22.00
N ASN A 115 36.02 8.67 22.72
CA ASN A 115 36.47 7.81 23.82
C ASN A 115 35.51 6.68 24.29
N GLN A 116 34.59 6.19 23.47
CA GLN A 116 33.93 4.90 23.74
C GLN A 116 33.78 4.05 22.47
N SER A 117 34.81 3.27 22.19
CA SER A 117 34.77 2.14 21.26
C SER A 117 33.99 0.99 21.88
N SER A 118 32.67 0.95 21.68
CA SER A 118 31.88 -0.26 21.89
C SER A 118 30.65 -0.33 20.97
N GLY A 119 30.83 -0.88 19.76
CA GLY A 119 29.86 -1.79 19.14
C GLY A 119 28.70 -1.26 18.30
N LEU A 120 28.62 0.01 17.90
CA LEU A 120 27.47 0.55 17.14
C LEU A 120 27.79 0.76 15.65
N SER A 121 27.10 -0.01 14.80
CA SER A 121 26.75 0.23 13.39
C SER A 121 27.72 1.08 12.55
N HIS A 122 28.80 0.48 12.04
CA HIS A 122 29.64 1.12 11.03
C HIS A 122 28.84 1.37 9.74
N CYS A 123 28.56 2.63 9.42
CA CYS A 123 28.06 3.03 8.11
C CYS A 123 29.17 2.88 7.07
N ILE A 124 28.91 2.12 6.01
CA ILE A 124 29.85 1.83 4.94
C ILE A 124 29.35 2.49 3.67
N GLN A 125 30.18 3.29 3.01
CA GLN A 125 29.88 3.79 1.68
C GLN A 125 30.19 2.68 0.67
N VAL A 126 29.16 2.17 0.01
CA VAL A 126 29.27 1.07 -0.97
C VAL A 126 29.45 1.60 -2.39
N ALA A 127 28.82 2.73 -2.70
CA ALA A 127 28.99 3.43 -3.97
C ALA A 127 28.78 4.95 -3.80
N GLU A 128 28.92 5.70 -4.89
CA GLU A 128 28.56 7.11 -4.91
C GLU A 128 27.06 7.26 -4.57
N ASN A 129 26.74 8.04 -3.54
CA ASN A 129 25.38 8.20 -3.00
C ASN A 129 24.71 6.88 -2.59
N LEU A 130 25.47 5.90 -2.12
CA LEU A 130 24.94 4.67 -1.53
C LEU A 130 25.71 4.29 -0.26
N TYR A 131 25.01 4.37 0.86
CA TYR A 131 25.51 4.04 2.19
C TYR A 131 24.72 2.87 2.74
N GLU A 132 25.39 1.95 3.42
CA GLU A 132 24.76 0.81 4.09
C GLU A 132 25.10 0.84 5.58
N ALA A 133 24.11 0.55 6.43
CA ALA A 133 24.32 0.39 7.85
C ALA A 133 23.36 -0.66 8.42
N HIS A 134 23.85 -1.42 9.40
CA HIS A 134 23.02 -2.31 10.21
C HIS A 134 22.40 -1.52 11.36
N LEU A 135 21.12 -1.18 11.24
CA LEU A 135 20.41 -0.40 12.26
C LEU A 135 19.80 -1.31 13.33
N PRO A 136 19.81 -0.90 14.61
CA PRO A 136 19.12 -1.63 15.67
C PRO A 136 17.63 -1.68 15.39
N THR A 137 17.00 -2.81 15.73
CA THR A 137 15.57 -3.03 15.48
C THR A 137 14.74 -2.90 16.74
N LEU A 138 13.52 -2.42 16.55
CA LEU A 138 12.43 -2.49 17.52
C LEU A 138 11.43 -3.57 17.08
N VAL A 139 10.61 -4.05 18.00
CA VAL A 139 9.66 -5.13 17.73
C VAL A 139 8.42 -4.93 18.59
N THR A 140 7.24 -4.93 17.97
CA THR A 140 5.98 -4.76 18.69
C THR A 140 5.61 -6.04 19.45
N PRO A 141 4.73 -5.94 20.47
CA PRO A 141 3.96 -7.08 20.96
C PRO A 141 3.26 -7.81 19.80
N ARG A 142 3.01 -9.11 19.95
CA ARG A 142 2.22 -9.87 18.97
C ARG A 142 0.78 -9.37 18.94
N SER A 143 0.27 -9.14 17.74
CA SER A 143 -1.13 -8.79 17.49
C SER A 143 -1.78 -9.81 16.57
N ALA A 144 -3.09 -10.02 16.73
CA ALA A 144 -3.84 -10.88 15.83
C ALA A 144 -3.81 -10.30 14.41
N VAL A 145 -3.58 -11.17 13.41
CA VAL A 145 -3.72 -10.78 12.01
C VAL A 145 -5.22 -10.70 11.70
N PRO A 146 -5.75 -9.53 11.30
CA PRO A 146 -7.17 -9.42 10.99
C PRO A 146 -7.57 -10.41 9.89
N GLY A 147 -8.63 -11.18 10.14
CA GLY A 147 -9.13 -12.18 9.20
C GLY A 147 -8.39 -13.51 9.12
N GLY A 148 -7.36 -13.72 9.95
CA GLY A 148 -6.68 -15.00 10.10
C GLY A 148 -6.73 -15.54 11.54
N SER A 149 -6.30 -16.77 11.73
CA SER A 149 -6.17 -17.40 13.06
C SER A 149 -4.78 -17.20 13.70
N GLY A 150 -3.90 -16.40 13.07
CA GLY A 150 -2.50 -16.22 13.47
C GLY A 150 -2.24 -14.91 14.22
N SER A 151 -1.10 -14.84 14.91
CA SER A 151 -0.57 -13.60 15.50
C SER A 151 0.80 -13.26 14.95
N LYS A 152 0.99 -12.00 14.58
CA LYS A 152 2.22 -11.50 13.97
C LYS A 152 2.83 -10.40 14.85
N SER A 153 4.16 -10.31 14.85
CA SER A 153 4.85 -9.15 15.41
C SER A 153 5.49 -8.34 14.29
N ILE A 154 5.68 -7.04 14.54
CA ILE A 154 6.24 -6.12 13.57
C ILE A 154 7.62 -5.74 14.04
N ARG A 155 8.65 -6.19 13.31
CA ARG A 155 10.02 -5.76 13.51
C ARG A 155 10.30 -4.58 12.60
N TYR A 156 10.82 -3.49 13.15
CA TYR A 156 11.07 -2.30 12.38
C TYR A 156 12.40 -1.62 12.73
N ALA A 157 12.98 -0.96 11.73
CA ALA A 157 14.16 -0.12 11.88
C ALA A 157 13.79 1.33 11.56
N ILE A 158 14.47 2.29 12.19
CA ILE A 158 14.22 3.72 12.00
C ILE A 158 15.40 4.33 11.26
N LEU A 159 15.18 4.72 10.00
CA LEU A 159 16.11 5.54 9.23
C LEU A 159 15.83 7.01 9.53
N GLU A 160 16.63 7.58 10.43
CA GLU A 160 16.53 8.98 10.84
C GLU A 160 17.31 9.90 9.89
N TRP A 161 16.65 10.94 9.40
CA TRP A 161 17.30 11.93 8.54
C TRP A 161 18.21 12.87 9.31
N ASN A 162 19.27 13.28 8.62
CA ASN A 162 20.16 14.33 9.07
C ASN A 162 20.31 15.40 7.96
N PRO A 163 19.94 16.68 8.23
CA PRO A 163 19.14 17.12 9.37
C PRO A 163 17.69 16.61 9.29
N LEU A 164 16.98 16.61 10.42
CA LEU A 164 15.52 16.47 10.44
C LEU A 164 14.88 17.77 9.94
N LEU A 165 13.80 17.65 9.19
CA LEU A 165 13.13 18.77 8.53
C LEU A 165 11.77 19.06 9.15
N ASP A 166 11.47 20.36 9.26
CA ASP A 166 10.08 20.79 9.33
C ASP A 166 9.45 20.63 7.94
N SER A 167 8.20 20.17 7.90
CA SER A 167 7.47 19.91 6.66
C SER A 167 7.34 21.14 5.76
N SER A 168 7.31 22.35 6.34
CA SER A 168 7.31 23.61 5.56
C SER A 168 8.59 23.85 4.76
N ASN A 169 9.69 23.15 5.10
CA ASN A 169 10.99 23.25 4.41
C ASN A 169 11.27 22.06 3.50
N ILE A 170 10.31 21.14 3.31
CA ILE A 170 10.49 20.02 2.38
C ILE A 170 10.33 20.51 0.94
N GLU A 171 11.31 20.16 0.12
CA GLU A 171 11.36 20.51 -1.31
C GLU A 171 11.18 19.27 -2.20
N ILE A 172 11.17 19.49 -3.52
CA ILE A 172 11.04 18.43 -4.52
C ILE A 172 12.15 17.37 -4.38
N ASP A 173 13.39 17.81 -4.11
CA ASP A 173 14.53 16.91 -3.95
C ASP A 173 14.38 16.00 -2.72
N ASP A 174 13.68 16.46 -1.69
CA ASP A 174 13.39 15.65 -0.52
C ASP A 174 12.32 14.59 -0.82
N TRP A 175 11.31 14.90 -1.66
CA TRP A 175 10.37 13.87 -2.14
C TRP A 175 11.09 12.79 -2.95
N ILE A 176 11.99 13.18 -3.84
CA ILE A 176 12.84 12.27 -4.63
C ILE A 176 13.74 11.44 -3.70
N ARG A 177 14.27 12.04 -2.64
CA ARG A 177 15.04 11.34 -1.62
C ARG A 177 14.18 10.25 -0.96
N ILE A 178 13.00 10.57 -0.44
CA ILE A 178 12.11 9.57 0.19
C ILE A 178 11.82 8.41 -0.78
N ALA A 179 11.49 8.71 -2.05
CA ALA A 179 11.24 7.68 -3.06
C ALA A 179 12.48 6.80 -3.31
N SER A 180 13.68 7.41 -3.33
CA SER A 180 14.95 6.70 -3.48
C SER A 180 15.27 5.82 -2.27
N GLU A 181 15.00 6.29 -1.04
CA GLU A 181 15.16 5.48 0.18
C GLU A 181 14.25 4.24 0.15
N ILE A 182 13.00 4.38 -0.32
CA ILE A 182 12.07 3.25 -0.48
C ILE A 182 12.60 2.25 -1.52
N GLU A 183 13.12 2.74 -2.66
CA GLU A 183 13.72 1.90 -3.70
C GLU A 183 14.94 1.12 -3.24
N LEU A 184 15.88 1.78 -2.54
CA LEU A 184 17.07 1.13 -2.02
C LEU A 184 16.75 0.06 -0.97
N ASN A 185 15.64 0.21 -0.26
CA ASN A 185 15.21 -0.67 0.81
C ASN A 185 13.99 -1.52 0.44
N TYR A 186 13.72 -1.74 -0.86
CA TYR A 186 12.56 -2.52 -1.30
C TYR A 186 12.57 -4.00 -0.88
N SER A 187 13.57 -4.46 -0.13
CA SER A 187 13.57 -5.76 0.55
C SER A 187 12.69 -5.84 1.79
N PHE A 188 12.32 -4.70 2.40
CA PHE A 188 11.36 -4.63 3.50
C PHE A 188 9.94 -4.98 3.03
N ASP A 189 9.06 -5.42 3.93
CA ASP A 189 7.68 -5.80 3.59
C ASP A 189 6.78 -4.56 3.38
N ALA A 190 7.04 -3.48 4.13
CA ALA A 190 6.31 -2.21 4.02
C ALA A 190 7.13 -1.03 4.56
N PHE A 191 6.62 0.19 4.33
CA PHE A 191 7.27 1.45 4.69
C PHE A 191 6.32 2.37 5.45
N VAL A 192 6.84 3.03 6.48
CA VAL A 192 6.16 4.12 7.18
C VAL A 192 7.04 5.36 7.08
N VAL A 193 6.50 6.46 6.57
CA VAL A 193 7.20 7.75 6.47
C VAL A 193 6.64 8.68 7.54
N LEU A 194 7.47 9.01 8.53
CA LEU A 194 7.13 9.99 9.56
C LEU A 194 7.46 11.39 9.06
N HIS A 195 6.42 12.22 8.97
CA HIS A 195 6.44 13.51 8.30
C HIS A 195 5.66 14.57 9.11
N GLY A 196 6.00 15.85 8.92
CA GLY A 196 5.22 16.96 9.49
C GLY A 196 3.88 17.15 8.79
N THR A 197 2.88 17.67 9.50
CA THR A 197 1.50 17.71 9.00
C THR A 197 1.26 18.80 7.95
N ASP A 198 2.07 19.87 7.91
CA ASP A 198 1.77 21.05 7.07
C ASP A 198 1.83 20.80 5.57
N THR A 199 2.79 20.00 5.11
CA THR A 199 2.93 19.65 3.68
C THR A 199 2.72 18.15 3.41
N MET A 200 2.13 17.42 4.37
CA MET A 200 1.95 15.97 4.26
C MET A 200 1.13 15.56 3.03
N SER A 201 0.08 16.32 2.68
CA SER A 201 -0.76 16.07 1.49
C SER A 201 0.02 16.24 0.18
N TYR A 202 0.95 17.20 0.12
CA TYR A 202 1.85 17.35 -1.03
C TYR A 202 2.82 16.18 -1.13
N THR A 203 3.44 15.78 -0.02
CA THR A 203 4.39 14.66 0.00
C THR A 203 3.70 13.34 -0.38
N SER A 204 2.53 13.03 0.20
CA SER A 204 1.79 11.80 -0.13
C SER A 204 1.32 11.78 -1.59
N SER A 205 0.95 12.94 -2.13
CA SER A 205 0.59 13.09 -3.54
C SER A 205 1.80 12.90 -4.47
N ALA A 206 2.94 13.52 -4.17
CA ALA A 206 4.17 13.37 -4.95
C ALA A 206 4.66 11.93 -4.96
N LEU A 207 4.73 11.29 -3.78
CA LEU A 207 5.14 9.89 -3.65
C LEU A 207 4.22 8.93 -4.42
N SER A 208 2.92 9.21 -4.51
CA SER A 208 2.00 8.41 -5.32
C SER A 208 2.39 8.33 -6.80
N PHE A 209 2.96 9.40 -7.36
CA PHE A 209 3.46 9.41 -8.74
C PHE A 209 4.90 8.93 -8.86
N LEU A 210 5.77 9.26 -7.91
CA LEU A 210 7.18 8.86 -7.92
C LEU A 210 7.36 7.35 -7.75
N LEU A 211 6.50 6.70 -6.97
CA LEU A 211 6.52 5.26 -6.73
C LEU A 211 5.74 4.53 -7.83
N GLU A 212 6.36 4.36 -9.00
CA GLU A 212 5.73 3.66 -10.12
C GLU A 212 5.70 2.15 -9.89
N ASP A 213 4.56 1.53 -10.25
CA ASP A 213 4.37 0.07 -10.16
C ASP A 213 4.59 -0.47 -8.73
N LEU A 214 4.14 0.29 -7.71
CA LEU A 214 4.24 -0.06 -6.30
C LEU A 214 3.46 -1.34 -5.98
N GLY A 215 4.12 -2.33 -5.37
CA GLY A 215 3.52 -3.58 -4.92
C GLY A 215 3.43 -3.75 -3.40
N LYS A 216 3.84 -2.74 -2.62
CA LYS A 216 3.96 -2.79 -1.15
C LYS A 216 3.31 -1.59 -0.50
N THR A 217 3.00 -1.72 0.79
CA THR A 217 2.35 -0.66 1.57
C THR A 217 3.32 0.46 1.92
N VAL A 218 2.97 1.69 1.56
CA VAL A 218 3.68 2.91 1.97
C VAL A 218 2.70 3.82 2.70
N ILE A 219 2.94 4.10 3.98
CA ILE A 219 2.06 4.95 4.81
C ILE A 219 2.82 6.19 5.24
N VAL A 220 2.33 7.36 4.86
CA VAL A 220 2.77 8.64 5.42
C VAL A 220 1.92 8.94 6.65
N THR A 221 2.56 9.29 7.77
CA THR A 221 1.87 9.66 8.99
C THR A 221 2.67 10.68 9.79
N GLY A 222 2.07 11.23 10.84
CA GLY A 222 2.67 12.23 11.71
C GLY A 222 1.82 12.46 12.95
N ALA A 223 1.96 13.63 13.57
CA ALA A 223 1.19 14.00 14.75
C ALA A 223 1.03 15.52 14.84
N GLN A 224 -0.05 15.97 15.46
CA GLN A 224 -0.20 17.37 15.88
C GLN A 224 0.52 17.64 17.20
N ILE A 225 0.58 16.63 18.09
CA ILE A 225 1.20 16.73 19.41
C ILE A 225 2.39 15.76 19.46
N PRO A 226 3.59 16.21 19.87
CA PRO A 226 4.77 15.36 19.91
C PRO A 226 4.64 14.20 20.90
N LEU A 227 5.36 13.12 20.64
CA LEU A 227 5.44 11.95 21.51
C LEU A 227 6.02 12.28 22.91
N SER A 228 6.73 13.40 23.04
CA SER A 228 7.28 13.91 24.30
C SER A 228 6.22 14.39 25.30
N GLN A 229 4.99 14.67 24.84
CA GLN A 229 3.90 15.10 25.71
C GLN A 229 3.03 13.92 26.14
N LEU A 230 2.52 13.95 27.38
CA LEU A 230 1.72 12.86 27.94
C LEU A 230 0.45 12.56 27.13
N ARG A 231 -0.32 13.59 26.77
CA ARG A 231 -1.49 13.48 25.90
C ARG A 231 -1.03 13.82 24.49
N ASN A 232 -1.00 12.84 23.61
CA ASN A 232 -0.60 13.02 22.22
C ASN A 232 -1.36 12.08 21.28
N ASP A 233 -1.46 12.45 20.01
CA ASP A 233 -1.98 11.63 18.92
C ASP A 233 -0.88 10.81 18.22
N ALA A 234 0.39 11.16 18.41
CA ALA A 234 1.56 10.47 17.87
C ALA A 234 1.56 8.96 18.15
N THR A 235 1.19 8.61 19.38
CA THR A 235 1.14 7.24 19.92
C THR A 235 0.19 6.35 19.11
N ASP A 236 -0.98 6.86 18.74
CA ASP A 236 -2.02 6.10 18.02
C ASP A 236 -1.81 6.14 16.51
N ASN A 237 -1.37 7.29 15.98
CA ASN A 237 -1.03 7.43 14.56
C ASN A 237 0.11 6.48 14.17
N LEU A 238 1.22 6.45 14.92
CA LEU A 238 2.34 5.56 14.62
C LEU A 238 1.97 4.08 14.82
N MET A 239 1.23 3.76 15.88
CA MET A 239 0.83 2.37 16.13
C MET A 239 -0.12 1.85 15.04
N GLY A 240 -1.11 2.64 14.64
CA GLY A 240 -2.02 2.28 13.56
C GLY A 240 -1.30 2.15 12.21
N ALA A 241 -0.38 3.06 11.89
CA ALA A 241 0.44 2.97 10.69
C ALA A 241 1.30 1.69 10.67
N LEU A 242 2.01 1.38 11.76
CA LEU A 242 2.79 0.14 11.87
C LEU A 242 1.89 -1.09 11.76
N THR A 243 0.74 -1.09 12.44
CA THR A 243 -0.23 -2.20 12.40
C THR A 243 -0.72 -2.44 10.98
N ILE A 244 -1.15 -1.40 10.26
CA ILE A 244 -1.64 -1.55 8.89
C ILE A 244 -0.51 -2.00 7.96
N ALA A 245 0.64 -1.34 8.00
CA ALA A 245 1.80 -1.68 7.17
C ALA A 245 2.32 -3.10 7.42
N GLY A 246 2.27 -3.56 8.67
CA GLY A 246 2.74 -4.87 9.08
C GLY A 246 1.79 -6.02 8.75
N HIS A 247 0.48 -5.78 8.71
CA HIS A 247 -0.53 -6.85 8.54
C HIS A 247 -1.14 -6.90 7.15
N TYR A 248 -1.19 -5.77 6.43
CA TYR A 248 -1.84 -5.67 5.13
C TYR A 248 -0.88 -5.25 4.02
N ILE A 249 -1.14 -5.77 2.82
CA ILE A 249 -0.48 -5.36 1.59
C ILE A 249 -1.48 -4.49 0.81
N ILE A 250 -1.40 -3.18 1.03
CA ILE A 250 -2.16 -2.15 0.32
C ILE A 250 -1.14 -1.46 -0.59
N PRO A 251 -1.05 -1.82 -1.89
CA PRO A 251 0.03 -1.39 -2.78
C PRO A 251 -0.15 0.06 -3.27
N GLU A 252 -0.30 0.99 -2.32
CA GLU A 252 -0.50 2.41 -2.55
C GLU A 252 0.35 3.24 -1.59
N CYS A 253 0.62 4.48 -2.00
CA CYS A 253 1.07 5.52 -1.08
C CYS A 253 -0.16 6.13 -0.40
N SER A 254 -0.31 5.84 0.89
CA SER A 254 -1.46 6.20 1.71
C SER A 254 -1.08 7.18 2.79
N LEU A 255 -2.06 7.89 3.33
CA LEU A 255 -1.90 8.78 4.48
C LEU A 255 -2.75 8.24 5.64
N TYR A 256 -2.13 7.96 6.79
CA TYR A 256 -2.83 7.50 7.98
C TYR A 256 -2.88 8.59 9.04
N PHE A 257 -4.09 8.95 9.46
CA PHE A 257 -4.30 9.93 10.53
C PHE A 257 -5.65 9.68 11.20
N ASN A 258 -5.71 9.82 12.54
CA ASN A 258 -6.96 9.76 13.30
C ASN A 258 -7.83 8.53 12.95
N HIS A 259 -7.24 7.34 13.11
CA HIS A 259 -7.91 6.04 12.88
C HIS A 259 -8.40 5.78 11.44
N THR A 260 -7.96 6.59 10.48
CA THR A 260 -8.41 6.51 9.08
C THR A 260 -7.21 6.45 8.14
N LEU A 261 -7.22 5.50 7.20
CA LEU A 261 -6.25 5.43 6.11
C LEU A 261 -6.90 5.96 4.83
N PHE A 262 -6.32 7.03 4.29
CA PHE A 262 -6.75 7.63 3.03
C PHE A 262 -5.80 7.28 1.90
N ARG A 263 -6.30 7.30 0.67
CA ARG A 263 -5.44 7.35 -0.52
C ARG A 263 -4.65 8.64 -0.50
N GLY A 264 -3.32 8.57 -0.53
CA GLY A 264 -2.44 9.71 -0.26
C GLY A 264 -2.60 10.89 -1.22
N ASN A 265 -3.00 10.64 -2.48
CA ASN A 265 -3.22 11.67 -3.50
C ASN A 265 -4.66 12.22 -3.55
N ARG A 266 -5.49 11.89 -2.55
CA ARG A 266 -6.87 12.40 -2.41
C ARG A 266 -7.07 13.26 -1.16
N VAL A 267 -6.01 13.44 -0.36
CA VAL A 267 -6.07 14.10 0.95
C VAL A 267 -5.70 15.57 0.86
N SER A 268 -6.39 16.39 1.64
CA SER A 268 -5.98 17.76 1.96
C SER A 268 -6.02 17.99 3.48
N LYS A 269 -5.17 18.91 3.97
CA LYS A 269 -5.20 19.34 5.38
C LYS A 269 -6.35 20.33 5.57
N ILE A 270 -7.31 19.99 6.42
CA ILE A 270 -8.53 20.78 6.66
C ILE A 270 -8.51 21.54 7.99
N SER A 271 -7.75 21.08 8.97
CA SER A 271 -7.65 21.72 10.29
C SER A 271 -6.21 21.82 10.77
N SER A 272 -5.85 22.97 11.32
CA SER A 272 -4.56 23.21 11.98
C SER A 272 -4.59 22.93 13.48
N TYR A 273 -5.76 22.61 14.04
CA TYR A 273 -5.97 22.45 15.48
C TYR A 273 -6.51 21.08 15.85
N ASP A 274 -7.52 20.60 15.13
CA ASP A 274 -8.19 19.34 15.45
C ASP A 274 -7.29 18.14 15.18
N LEU A 275 -7.50 17.06 15.95
CA LEU A 275 -6.86 15.78 15.70
C LEU A 275 -7.36 15.12 14.40
N SER A 276 -8.56 15.47 13.94
CA SER A 276 -9.03 15.19 12.58
C SER A 276 -8.49 16.24 11.59
N ALA A 277 -7.17 16.29 11.44
CA ALA A 277 -6.47 17.33 10.68
C ALA A 277 -6.64 17.19 9.16
N PHE A 278 -6.94 15.99 8.67
CA PHE A 278 -6.98 15.64 7.25
C PHE A 278 -8.33 15.06 6.85
N ASP A 279 -8.70 15.28 5.59
CA ASP A 279 -9.91 14.72 4.98
C ASP A 279 -9.67 14.36 3.51
N SER A 280 -10.50 13.48 2.97
CA SER A 280 -10.53 13.04 1.57
C SER A 280 -11.91 13.37 0.97
N PRO A 281 -12.11 14.59 0.46
CA PRO A 281 -13.46 15.11 0.20
C PRO A 281 -14.19 14.43 -0.97
N ASN A 282 -13.43 13.93 -1.95
CA ASN A 282 -13.95 13.37 -3.20
C ASN A 282 -13.73 11.85 -3.33
N PHE A 283 -13.22 11.18 -2.30
CA PHE A 283 -12.94 9.74 -2.34
C PHE A 283 -13.05 9.12 -0.94
N ALA A 284 -13.63 7.92 -0.84
CA ALA A 284 -13.81 7.24 0.45
C ALA A 284 -12.47 6.81 1.07
N PRO A 285 -12.38 6.69 2.41
CA PRO A 285 -11.22 6.09 3.06
C PRO A 285 -10.95 4.66 2.57
N LEU A 286 -9.67 4.28 2.50
CA LEU A 286 -9.25 2.91 2.17
C LEU A 286 -9.39 1.97 3.36
N VAL A 287 -9.13 2.47 4.58
CA VAL A 287 -9.26 1.69 5.82
C VAL A 287 -9.85 2.54 6.92
N ASN A 288 -10.81 1.97 7.65
CA ASN A 288 -11.32 2.53 8.89
C ASN A 288 -10.92 1.63 10.05
N VAL A 289 -10.27 2.20 11.06
CA VAL A 289 -9.83 1.50 12.28
C VAL A 289 -10.85 1.76 13.38
N GLY A 290 -11.72 0.78 13.62
CA GLY A 290 -12.68 0.78 14.73
C GLY A 290 -12.34 -0.30 15.76
N ILE A 291 -13.37 -1.00 16.25
CA ILE A 291 -13.19 -2.27 16.98
C ILE A 291 -12.42 -3.26 16.08
N ASP A 292 -12.86 -3.34 14.83
CA ASP A 292 -12.19 -4.07 13.76
C ASP A 292 -11.52 -3.11 12.79
N ILE A 293 -10.48 -3.60 12.11
CA ILE A 293 -9.84 -2.88 11.01
C ILE A 293 -10.54 -3.29 9.71
N VAL A 294 -11.31 -2.37 9.12
CA VAL A 294 -12.09 -2.64 7.90
C VAL A 294 -11.39 -2.03 6.70
N VAL A 295 -11.02 -2.86 5.72
CA VAL A 295 -10.33 -2.45 4.48
C VAL A 295 -11.30 -2.49 3.30
N ASN A 296 -11.40 -1.38 2.56
CA ASN A 296 -12.23 -1.25 1.36
C ASN A 296 -11.48 -1.75 0.11
N TRP A 297 -11.33 -3.08 -0.02
CA TRP A 297 -10.54 -3.73 -1.07
C TRP A 297 -11.01 -3.48 -2.51
N ASN A 298 -12.23 -3.00 -2.70
CA ASN A 298 -12.77 -2.61 -4.02
C ASN A 298 -12.16 -1.29 -4.49
N ASP A 299 -11.83 -0.40 -3.56
CA ASP A 299 -11.25 0.91 -3.84
C ASP A 299 -9.73 0.85 -3.95
N VAL A 300 -9.09 -0.15 -3.35
CA VAL A 300 -7.63 -0.36 -3.41
C VAL A 300 -7.18 -0.68 -4.83
N ILE A 301 -6.28 0.13 -5.37
CA ILE A 301 -5.65 -0.09 -6.68
C ILE A 301 -4.74 -1.30 -6.59
N ARG A 302 -4.77 -2.14 -7.63
CA ARG A 302 -3.91 -3.31 -7.75
C ARG A 302 -3.00 -3.16 -8.96
N GLN A 303 -1.81 -3.71 -8.83
CA GLN A 303 -0.86 -3.71 -9.92
C GLN A 303 -1.25 -4.72 -10.98
N THR A 304 -1.65 -4.24 -12.16
CA THR A 304 -2.04 -5.09 -13.31
C THR A 304 -0.96 -5.14 -14.39
N SER A 305 0.04 -4.25 -14.32
CA SER A 305 1.14 -4.24 -15.28
C SER A 305 2.30 -5.12 -14.81
N LEU A 306 2.83 -5.95 -15.72
CA LEU A 306 3.96 -6.86 -15.49
C LEU A 306 5.29 -6.09 -15.50
N ARG A 307 5.41 -5.12 -14.60
CA ARG A 307 6.60 -4.28 -14.45
C ARG A 307 7.03 -4.27 -13.00
N ARG A 308 8.34 -4.33 -12.79
CA ARG A 308 8.94 -4.15 -11.47
C ARG A 308 8.74 -2.73 -10.98
N PHE A 309 8.58 -2.60 -9.67
CA PHE A 309 8.61 -1.33 -8.97
C PHE A 309 9.86 -0.52 -9.35
N ARG A 310 9.68 0.80 -9.55
CA ARG A 310 10.76 1.75 -9.76
C ARG A 310 10.42 3.11 -9.14
N ALA A 311 11.41 3.76 -8.55
CA ALA A 311 11.28 5.15 -8.16
C ALA A 311 11.64 6.06 -9.36
N HIS A 312 10.70 6.89 -9.79
CA HIS A 312 10.99 7.99 -10.71
C HIS A 312 11.72 9.10 -9.95
N LYS A 313 12.90 9.54 -10.43
CA LYS A 313 13.82 10.41 -9.67
C LYS A 313 13.91 11.84 -10.20
N GLN A 314 12.93 12.28 -10.96
CA GLN A 314 12.91 13.60 -11.58
C GLN A 314 11.52 14.21 -11.43
N MET A 315 11.48 15.51 -11.14
CA MET A 315 10.25 16.29 -11.10
C MET A 315 10.56 17.68 -11.65
N SER A 316 9.62 18.27 -12.36
CA SER A 316 9.80 19.62 -12.92
C SER A 316 9.59 20.67 -11.82
N PRO A 317 10.60 21.48 -11.45
CA PRO A 317 10.43 22.55 -10.46
C PRO A 317 9.64 23.75 -11.03
N HIS A 318 9.47 23.81 -12.35
CA HIS A 318 8.83 24.91 -13.05
C HIS A 318 7.29 24.78 -13.09
N VAL A 319 6.68 24.46 -11.95
CA VAL A 319 5.23 24.41 -11.76
C VAL A 319 4.80 25.32 -10.62
N ALA A 320 3.58 25.82 -10.67
CA ALA A 320 3.03 26.66 -9.59
C ALA A 320 1.51 26.51 -9.47
N THR A 321 0.95 26.92 -8.34
CA THR A 321 -0.51 27.11 -8.18
C THR A 321 -0.85 28.60 -8.18
N LEU A 322 -1.89 28.98 -8.91
CA LEU A 322 -2.45 30.33 -8.96
C LEU A 322 -3.91 30.27 -8.52
N ARG A 323 -4.19 30.84 -7.35
CA ARG A 323 -5.55 30.98 -6.85
C ARG A 323 -6.21 32.24 -7.38
N LEU A 324 -7.32 32.08 -8.12
CA LEU A 324 -8.10 33.20 -8.60
C LEU A 324 -8.84 33.89 -7.43
N PHE A 325 -8.92 35.21 -7.48
CA PHE A 325 -9.75 36.01 -6.58
C PHE A 325 -10.43 37.14 -7.38
N PRO A 326 -11.61 37.61 -6.94
CA PRO A 326 -12.30 38.71 -7.62
C PRO A 326 -11.40 39.95 -7.71
N GLY A 327 -11.18 40.45 -8.93
CA GLY A 327 -10.35 41.64 -9.17
C GLY A 327 -8.90 41.36 -9.56
N ILE A 328 -8.46 40.10 -9.68
CA ILE A 328 -7.13 39.78 -10.21
C ILE A 328 -6.92 40.43 -11.60
N THR A 329 -5.76 41.04 -11.80
CA THR A 329 -5.47 41.79 -13.03
C THR A 329 -4.83 40.89 -14.10
N ALA A 330 -5.08 41.19 -15.37
CA ALA A 330 -4.41 40.47 -16.46
C ALA A 330 -2.89 40.66 -16.46
N ALA A 331 -2.40 41.80 -15.95
CA ALA A 331 -0.97 42.05 -15.76
C ALA A 331 -0.35 41.10 -14.73
N THR A 332 -1.01 40.90 -13.58
CA THR A 332 -0.59 39.93 -12.55
C THR A 332 -0.54 38.52 -13.13
N VAL A 333 -1.58 38.13 -13.87
CA VAL A 333 -1.67 36.80 -14.49
C VAL A 333 -0.57 36.63 -15.53
N SER A 334 -0.37 37.61 -16.42
CA SER A 334 0.69 37.56 -17.43
C SER A 334 2.08 37.46 -16.81
N ALA A 335 2.35 38.22 -15.75
CA ALA A 335 3.60 38.16 -15.00
C ALA A 335 3.82 36.79 -14.35
N PHE A 336 2.76 36.18 -13.82
CA PHE A 336 2.82 34.83 -13.23
C PHE A 336 3.18 33.75 -14.25
N PHE A 337 2.76 33.92 -15.51
CA PHE A 337 3.02 33.00 -16.62
C PHE A 337 4.34 33.25 -17.37
N MET A 338 5.22 34.10 -16.84
CA MET A 338 6.53 34.35 -17.44
C MET A 338 7.48 33.15 -17.27
N PRO A 339 8.43 32.93 -18.20
CA PRO A 339 9.49 31.95 -18.02
C PRO A 339 10.22 32.15 -16.68
N PRO A 340 10.62 31.07 -15.98
CA PRO A 340 10.76 29.69 -16.47
C PRO A 340 9.52 28.78 -16.28
N ILE A 341 8.35 29.31 -15.89
CA ILE A 341 7.15 28.49 -15.61
C ILE A 341 6.71 27.69 -16.85
N ARG A 342 6.50 26.37 -16.65
CA ARG A 342 6.03 25.42 -17.69
C ARG A 342 4.63 24.88 -17.42
N GLY A 343 4.18 24.90 -16.16
CA GLY A 343 2.86 24.42 -15.77
C GLY A 343 2.25 25.23 -14.65
N VAL A 344 0.93 25.44 -14.71
CA VAL A 344 0.19 26.15 -13.65
C VAL A 344 -1.11 25.43 -13.33
N ILE A 345 -1.34 25.22 -12.05
CA ILE A 345 -2.63 24.82 -11.49
C ILE A 345 -3.41 26.09 -11.21
N LEU A 346 -4.54 26.28 -11.87
CA LEU A 346 -5.41 27.42 -11.72
C LEU A 346 -6.59 27.05 -10.81
N GLU A 347 -6.60 27.56 -9.58
CA GLU A 347 -7.72 27.35 -8.67
C GLU A 347 -8.84 28.34 -9.00
N THR A 348 -9.93 27.81 -9.54
CA THR A 348 -11.10 28.52 -10.07
C THR A 348 -12.30 28.46 -9.11
N PHE A 349 -13.31 29.29 -9.34
CA PHE A 349 -14.47 29.38 -8.45
C PHE A 349 -15.49 28.27 -8.72
N GLY A 350 -16.09 27.71 -7.66
CA GLY A 350 -17.20 26.77 -7.79
C GLY A 350 -16.90 25.59 -8.71
N ALA A 351 -17.74 25.36 -9.72
CA ALA A 351 -17.61 24.23 -10.64
C ALA A 351 -16.56 24.40 -11.76
N GLY A 352 -15.63 25.36 -11.66
CA GLY A 352 -14.65 25.64 -12.72
C GLY A 352 -14.71 27.03 -13.33
N ASN A 353 -15.28 28.02 -12.62
CA ASN A 353 -15.60 29.32 -13.18
C ASN A 353 -14.45 30.31 -13.04
N ALA A 354 -14.21 31.09 -14.09
CA ALA A 354 -13.27 32.21 -14.09
C ALA A 354 -13.92 33.50 -14.64
N PRO A 355 -13.39 34.69 -14.30
CA PRO A 355 -13.88 35.95 -14.84
C PRO A 355 -13.81 35.98 -16.38
N GLN A 356 -14.91 36.33 -17.04
CA GLN A 356 -15.02 36.32 -18.52
C GLN A 356 -14.43 37.57 -19.19
N ARG A 357 -13.53 38.29 -18.51
CA ARG A 357 -12.93 39.52 -19.04
C ARG A 357 -11.94 39.17 -20.15
N LYS A 358 -12.06 39.84 -21.30
CA LYS A 358 -11.32 39.49 -22.54
C LYS A 358 -9.81 39.53 -22.38
N ASP A 359 -9.30 40.50 -21.64
CA ASP A 359 -7.87 40.65 -21.31
C ASP A 359 -7.32 39.45 -20.51
N LEU A 360 -8.09 38.92 -19.55
CA LEU A 360 -7.69 37.75 -18.77
C LEU A 360 -7.67 36.48 -19.62
N MET A 361 -8.71 36.27 -20.43
CA MET A 361 -8.78 35.11 -21.33
C MET A 361 -7.68 35.16 -22.40
N LEU A 362 -7.32 36.35 -22.89
CA LEU A 362 -6.20 36.54 -23.79
C LEU A 362 -4.87 36.17 -23.13
N ALA A 363 -4.62 36.64 -21.90
CA ALA A 363 -3.40 36.30 -21.17
C ALA A 363 -3.24 34.78 -20.93
N LEU A 364 -4.34 34.08 -20.62
CA LEU A 364 -4.34 32.61 -20.48
C LEU A 364 -4.07 31.93 -21.82
N LYS A 365 -4.73 32.38 -22.89
CA LYS A 365 -4.55 31.83 -24.23
C LYS A 365 -3.11 31.99 -24.71
N GLU A 366 -2.52 33.18 -24.53
CA GLU A 366 -1.13 33.45 -24.86
C GLU A 366 -0.17 32.55 -24.07
N ALA A 367 -0.45 32.30 -22.78
CA ALA A 367 0.36 31.37 -21.99
C ALA A 367 0.28 29.92 -22.51
N CYS A 368 -0.93 29.46 -22.86
CA CYS A 368 -1.14 28.13 -23.45
C CYS A 368 -0.45 27.98 -24.83
N GLU A 369 -0.48 29.04 -25.66
CA GLU A 369 0.19 29.10 -26.96
C GLU A 369 1.72 29.13 -26.83
N ARG A 370 2.26 29.78 -25.79
CA ARG A 370 3.69 29.70 -25.42
C ARG A 370 4.11 28.30 -24.95
N GLY A 371 3.17 27.38 -24.77
CA GLY A 371 3.42 26.00 -24.35
C GLY A 371 3.31 25.77 -22.84
N VAL A 372 2.81 26.72 -22.06
CA VAL A 372 2.49 26.47 -20.65
C VAL A 372 1.28 25.54 -20.57
N VAL A 373 1.35 24.52 -19.71
CA VAL A 373 0.22 23.64 -19.41
C VAL A 373 -0.58 24.23 -18.25
N VAL A 374 -1.81 24.67 -18.51
CA VAL A 374 -2.68 25.24 -17.48
C VAL A 374 -3.81 24.26 -17.17
N VAL A 375 -3.99 23.95 -15.89
CA VAL A 375 -5.01 23.00 -15.41
C VAL A 375 -5.94 23.70 -14.43
N ALA A 376 -7.24 23.73 -14.72
CA ALA A 376 -8.25 24.32 -13.86
C ALA A 376 -8.75 23.31 -12.82
N ILE A 377 -8.65 23.67 -11.55
CA ILE A 377 -9.23 22.93 -10.42
C ILE A 377 -10.18 23.82 -9.62
N SER A 378 -11.06 23.24 -8.81
CA SER A 378 -11.96 24.01 -7.96
C SER A 378 -11.26 24.49 -6.69
N GLN A 379 -11.62 25.67 -6.21
CA GLN A 379 -11.30 26.13 -4.84
C GLN A 379 -12.17 25.46 -3.77
N CYS A 380 -13.28 24.82 -4.16
CA CYS A 380 -14.16 24.12 -3.24
C CYS A 380 -13.49 22.81 -2.78
N ALA A 381 -13.62 22.49 -1.48
CA ALA A 381 -13.07 21.26 -0.93
C ALA A 381 -13.69 20.01 -1.58
N LYS A 382 -15.01 20.02 -1.84
CA LYS A 382 -15.74 18.93 -2.48
C LYS A 382 -16.34 19.39 -3.81
N GLY A 383 -16.29 18.52 -4.81
CA GLY A 383 -16.88 18.74 -6.13
C GLY A 383 -15.92 18.44 -7.27
N THR A 384 -16.45 18.52 -8.50
CA THR A 384 -15.71 18.31 -9.74
C THR A 384 -15.79 19.55 -10.62
N VAL A 385 -14.68 19.87 -11.30
CA VAL A 385 -14.70 20.85 -12.38
C VAL A 385 -15.41 20.25 -13.60
N SER A 386 -16.49 20.90 -14.03
CA SER A 386 -17.33 20.46 -15.14
C SER A 386 -17.36 21.51 -16.26
N ASP A 387 -17.44 21.03 -17.49
CA ASP A 387 -17.66 21.79 -18.73
C ASP A 387 -19.14 22.18 -18.96
N ALA A 388 -20.03 21.85 -18.02
CA ALA A 388 -21.46 22.14 -18.10
C ALA A 388 -21.79 23.66 -18.10
N TYR A 389 -20.89 24.50 -17.58
CA TYR A 389 -21.07 25.95 -17.53
C TYR A 389 -20.37 26.67 -18.70
N GLU A 390 -21.02 27.71 -19.24
CA GLU A 390 -20.49 28.56 -20.33
C GLU A 390 -19.09 29.11 -20.02
N THR A 391 -18.86 29.47 -18.77
CA THR A 391 -17.59 29.96 -18.22
C THR A 391 -16.46 28.92 -18.27
N GLY A 392 -16.77 27.64 -18.08
CA GLY A 392 -15.82 26.53 -18.20
C GLY A 392 -15.45 26.25 -19.66
N ARG A 393 -16.39 26.44 -20.60
CA ARG A 393 -16.12 26.34 -22.04
C ARG A 393 -15.16 27.41 -22.53
N THR A 394 -15.24 28.63 -22.00
CA THR A 394 -14.30 29.69 -22.37
C THR A 394 -12.87 29.36 -21.94
N LEU A 395 -12.68 28.75 -20.76
CA LEU A 395 -11.35 28.28 -20.32
C LEU A 395 -10.80 27.17 -21.21
N LEU A 396 -11.65 26.21 -21.60
CA LEU A 396 -11.29 25.17 -22.57
C LEU A 396 -10.88 25.76 -23.92
N GLN A 397 -11.61 26.76 -24.42
CA GLN A 397 -11.27 27.49 -25.65
C GLN A 397 -9.95 28.25 -25.54
N ALA A 398 -9.56 28.70 -24.35
CA ALA A 398 -8.25 29.30 -24.07
C ALA A 398 -7.12 28.26 -23.95
N GLY A 399 -7.42 26.96 -24.03
CA GLY A 399 -6.44 25.86 -23.93
C GLY A 399 -6.19 25.35 -22.51
N VAL A 400 -7.02 25.75 -21.54
CA VAL A 400 -6.95 25.26 -20.15
C VAL A 400 -7.60 23.89 -20.03
N VAL A 401 -6.95 22.95 -19.34
CA VAL A 401 -7.42 21.58 -19.14
C VAL A 401 -8.21 21.46 -17.84
N PRO A 402 -9.33 20.72 -17.78
CA PRO A 402 -10.03 20.46 -16.53
C PRO A 402 -9.25 19.43 -15.69
N GLY A 403 -9.03 19.76 -14.41
CA GLY A 403 -8.45 18.86 -13.42
C GLY A 403 -9.48 18.02 -12.66
N HIS A 404 -10.76 18.10 -13.04
CA HIS A 404 -11.88 17.38 -12.42
C HIS A 404 -11.96 17.54 -10.90
N ASP A 405 -11.91 16.44 -10.15
CA ASP A 405 -12.07 16.35 -8.69
C ASP A 405 -10.74 16.14 -7.95
N MET A 406 -9.60 16.41 -8.61
CA MET A 406 -8.27 16.38 -7.97
C MET A 406 -8.14 17.47 -6.92
N THR A 407 -7.39 17.17 -5.86
CA THR A 407 -6.95 18.20 -4.89
C THR A 407 -5.85 19.09 -5.51
N PRO A 408 -5.70 20.34 -5.05
CA PRO A 408 -4.61 21.22 -5.50
C PRO A 408 -3.21 20.61 -5.35
N GLU A 409 -2.97 19.94 -4.23
CA GLU A 409 -1.69 19.31 -3.93
C GLU A 409 -1.37 18.19 -4.93
N CYS A 410 -2.38 17.36 -5.23
CA CYS A 410 -2.22 16.28 -6.19
C CYS A 410 -2.08 16.79 -7.62
N ALA A 411 -2.88 17.78 -8.02
CA ALA A 411 -2.79 18.34 -9.37
C ALA A 411 -1.40 18.94 -9.63
N LEU A 412 -0.82 19.63 -8.64
CA LEU A 412 0.54 20.17 -8.71
C LEU A 412 1.59 19.06 -8.85
N ALA A 413 1.50 18.02 -8.00
CA ALA A 413 2.40 16.88 -8.02
C ALA A 413 2.35 16.13 -9.36
N LYS A 414 1.14 15.87 -9.87
CA LYS A 414 0.89 15.20 -11.17
C LYS A 414 1.49 16.01 -12.32
N LEU A 415 1.27 17.31 -12.34
CA LEU A 415 1.78 18.19 -13.38
C LEU A 415 3.32 18.25 -13.36
N SER A 416 3.92 18.35 -12.18
CA SER A 416 5.38 18.32 -12.01
C SER A 416 5.99 17.00 -12.48
N TYR A 417 5.35 15.88 -12.15
CA TYR A 417 5.74 14.54 -12.59
C TYR A 417 5.64 14.38 -14.12
N LEU A 418 4.51 14.75 -14.73
CA LEU A 418 4.33 14.61 -16.18
C LEU A 418 5.30 15.49 -16.98
N LEU A 419 5.54 16.73 -16.54
CA LEU A 419 6.50 17.64 -17.19
C LEU A 419 7.97 17.23 -17.02
N SER A 420 8.26 16.29 -16.11
CA SER A 420 9.60 15.74 -15.95
C SER A 420 9.95 14.65 -16.96
N LYS A 421 8.95 14.07 -17.65
CA LYS A 421 9.15 13.00 -18.62
C LYS A 421 9.51 13.58 -19.99
N PRO A 422 10.75 13.37 -20.50
CA PRO A 422 11.19 13.95 -21.77
C PRO A 422 10.46 13.36 -22.98
N GLU A 423 9.90 12.16 -22.85
CA GLU A 423 9.15 11.48 -23.91
C GLU A 423 7.75 12.06 -24.16
N LEU A 424 7.25 12.95 -23.28
CA LEU A 424 5.90 13.51 -23.39
C LEU A 424 5.92 14.92 -23.99
N SER A 425 5.10 15.13 -25.00
CA SER A 425 4.76 16.46 -25.51
C SER A 425 3.78 17.19 -24.58
N ASN A 426 3.77 18.53 -24.63
CA ASN A 426 2.81 19.32 -23.84
C ASN A 426 1.33 18.97 -24.15
N ALA A 427 1.04 18.50 -25.37
CA ALA A 427 -0.29 18.03 -25.74
C ALA A 427 -0.65 16.72 -25.02
N GLU A 428 0.29 15.76 -24.95
CA GLU A 428 0.10 14.52 -24.19
C GLU A 428 0.00 14.78 -22.69
N VAL A 429 0.80 15.71 -22.14
CA VAL A 429 0.69 16.12 -20.74
C VAL A 429 -0.72 16.67 -20.45
N ARG A 430 -1.27 17.50 -21.33
CA ARG A 430 -2.66 18.00 -21.22
C ARG A 430 -3.68 16.86 -21.19
N THR A 431 -3.54 15.86 -22.05
CA THR A 431 -4.43 14.68 -22.06
C THR A 431 -4.27 13.83 -20.79
N LEU A 432 -3.04 13.59 -20.34
CA LEU A 432 -2.75 12.77 -19.17
C LEU A 432 -3.19 13.44 -17.87
N MET A 433 -3.23 14.77 -17.80
CA MET A 433 -3.78 15.49 -16.65
C MET A 433 -5.25 15.11 -16.39
N GLY A 434 -6.05 14.89 -17.43
CA GLY A 434 -7.46 14.43 -17.31
C GLY A 434 -7.64 12.92 -17.17
N THR A 435 -6.58 12.12 -17.23
CA THR A 435 -6.64 10.65 -17.15
C THR A 435 -6.17 10.14 -15.79
N PRO A 436 -6.91 9.25 -15.09
CA PRO A 436 -6.46 8.76 -13.78
C PRO A 436 -5.24 7.88 -13.95
N LEU A 437 -4.14 8.22 -13.26
CA LEU A 437 -2.89 7.46 -13.29
C LEU A 437 -2.67 6.64 -12.02
N ARG A 438 -3.12 7.16 -10.87
CA ARG A 438 -2.89 6.62 -9.52
C ARG A 438 -4.14 6.75 -8.64
N GLY A 439 -5.34 6.83 -9.24
CA GLY A 439 -6.61 6.94 -8.52
C GLY A 439 -6.91 8.33 -7.96
N GLU A 440 -6.16 9.34 -8.39
CA GLU A 440 -6.26 10.73 -7.96
C GLU A 440 -7.49 11.47 -8.47
N LEU A 441 -8.11 10.96 -9.53
CA LEU A 441 -9.28 11.56 -10.16
C LEU A 441 -10.33 10.49 -10.49
N THR A 442 -11.59 10.89 -10.40
CA THR A 442 -12.73 10.01 -10.69
C THR A 442 -13.15 10.22 -12.14
N ARG A 443 -13.29 9.12 -12.89
CA ARG A 443 -13.80 9.23 -14.27
C ARG A 443 -15.28 9.63 -14.22
N PRO A 444 -15.73 10.61 -15.03
CA PRO A 444 -17.16 10.85 -15.19
C PRO A 444 -17.82 9.57 -15.74
N HIS A 445 -18.81 9.05 -15.02
CA HIS A 445 -19.56 7.86 -15.42
C HIS A 445 -20.15 8.10 -16.82
N SER A 446 -19.78 7.28 -17.81
CA SER A 446 -20.61 7.14 -19.01
C SER A 446 -21.91 6.47 -18.55
N GLY A 447 -23.00 7.22 -18.52
CA GLY A 447 -24.28 6.83 -17.91
C GLY A 447 -24.94 5.59 -18.53
N ALA A 448 -24.46 4.41 -18.17
CA ALA A 448 -25.20 3.16 -18.27
C ALA A 448 -25.29 2.59 -16.86
N VAL A 449 -26.38 2.91 -16.17
CA VAL A 449 -26.79 2.16 -14.98
C VAL A 449 -27.10 0.74 -15.47
N PRO A 450 -26.39 -0.30 -15.04
CA PRO A 450 -26.81 -1.67 -15.33
C PRO A 450 -28.19 -1.85 -14.70
N GLY A 451 -29.18 -2.27 -15.50
CA GLY A 451 -30.48 -2.65 -14.95
C GLY A 451 -30.31 -3.75 -13.91
N GLN A 452 -31.21 -3.80 -12.93
CA GLN A 452 -31.26 -4.90 -11.96
C GLN A 452 -31.25 -6.24 -12.72
N PRO A 453 -30.35 -7.18 -12.36
CA PRO A 453 -30.30 -8.46 -13.03
C PRO A 453 -31.64 -9.18 -12.83
N THR A 454 -32.24 -9.63 -13.92
CA THR A 454 -33.49 -10.40 -13.85
C THR A 454 -33.24 -11.74 -13.14
N ILE A 455 -34.29 -12.36 -12.58
CA ILE A 455 -34.20 -13.67 -11.91
C ILE A 455 -33.57 -14.71 -12.86
N ASP A 456 -33.92 -14.66 -14.15
CA ASP A 456 -33.36 -15.55 -15.18
C ASP A 456 -31.84 -15.36 -15.36
N GLN A 457 -31.34 -14.13 -15.33
CA GLN A 457 -29.91 -13.84 -15.42
C GLN A 457 -29.15 -14.35 -14.19
N ASN A 458 -29.75 -14.29 -13.00
CA ASN A 458 -29.14 -14.85 -11.80
C ASN A 458 -29.10 -16.38 -11.85
N PHE A 459 -30.13 -17.02 -12.39
CA PHE A 459 -30.17 -18.48 -12.57
C PHE A 459 -29.10 -18.96 -13.56
N GLU A 460 -28.96 -18.31 -14.71
CA GLU A 460 -27.90 -18.60 -15.68
C GLU A 460 -26.49 -18.45 -15.08
N LYS A 461 -26.26 -17.40 -14.27
CA LYS A 461 -24.97 -17.22 -13.57
C LYS A 461 -24.66 -18.37 -12.62
N ILE A 462 -25.63 -18.83 -11.83
CA ILE A 462 -25.44 -19.96 -10.89
C ILE A 462 -25.21 -21.27 -11.64
N GLN A 463 -26.00 -21.56 -12.69
CA GLN A 463 -25.77 -22.73 -13.53
C GLN A 463 -24.37 -22.70 -14.17
N GLY A 464 -23.91 -21.52 -14.61
CA GLY A 464 -22.56 -21.30 -15.08
C GLY A 464 -21.50 -21.68 -14.04
N VAL A 465 -21.63 -21.19 -12.81
CA VAL A 465 -20.72 -21.51 -11.68
C VAL A 465 -20.70 -23.01 -11.39
N LEU A 466 -21.86 -23.65 -11.28
CA LEU A 466 -21.97 -25.09 -11.01
C LEU A 466 -21.42 -25.94 -12.15
N SER A 467 -21.65 -25.54 -13.41
CA SER A 467 -21.09 -26.25 -14.58
C SER A 467 -19.57 -26.20 -14.60
N GLN A 468 -18.96 -25.06 -14.26
CA GLN A 468 -17.52 -24.92 -14.12
C GLN A 468 -16.99 -25.77 -12.96
N PHE A 469 -17.72 -25.82 -11.84
CA PHE A 469 -17.36 -26.68 -10.71
C PHE A 469 -17.37 -28.16 -11.08
N VAL A 470 -18.40 -28.63 -11.79
CA VAL A 470 -18.47 -30.03 -12.28
C VAL A 470 -17.34 -30.31 -13.28
N ARG A 471 -17.12 -29.42 -14.25
CA ARG A 471 -16.00 -29.54 -15.20
C ARG A 471 -14.64 -29.59 -14.51
N LEU A 472 -14.44 -28.78 -13.47
CA LEU A 472 -13.22 -28.73 -12.67
C LEU A 472 -13.16 -29.79 -11.57
N SER A 473 -14.20 -30.60 -11.36
CA SER A 473 -14.17 -31.74 -10.44
C SER A 473 -14.01 -33.06 -11.20
N GLU A 474 -14.61 -33.19 -12.38
CA GLU A 474 -14.51 -34.35 -13.25
C GLU A 474 -13.15 -34.42 -13.98
N GLN A 475 -12.21 -35.18 -13.41
CA GLN A 475 -11.50 -36.31 -14.05
C GLN A 475 -10.17 -36.65 -13.33
N THR A 476 -10.20 -37.73 -12.55
CA THR A 476 -9.27 -38.84 -12.77
C THR A 476 -9.96 -39.82 -13.72
N ALA A 477 -9.29 -40.17 -14.81
CA ALA A 477 -9.85 -41.05 -15.83
C ALA A 477 -10.25 -42.43 -15.25
N SER A 478 -11.55 -42.73 -15.27
CA SER A 478 -12.09 -44.10 -15.35
C SER A 478 -13.34 -44.05 -16.24
N PRO A 479 -13.62 -45.08 -17.06
CA PRO A 479 -14.77 -45.04 -17.94
C PRO A 479 -16.02 -45.27 -17.10
N VAL A 480 -16.66 -44.19 -16.65
CA VAL A 480 -18.01 -44.28 -16.07
C VAL A 480 -18.96 -44.70 -17.19
N PRO A 481 -19.79 -45.75 -17.01
CA PRO A 481 -20.68 -46.21 -18.05
C PRO A 481 -21.67 -45.11 -18.45
N LYS A 482 -21.78 -44.85 -19.76
CA LYS A 482 -22.83 -44.00 -20.32
C LYS A 482 -24.18 -44.60 -19.93
N ILE A 483 -24.92 -43.90 -19.09
CA ILE A 483 -26.35 -44.19 -18.86
C ILE A 483 -27.07 -43.76 -20.13
N THR A 484 -27.34 -44.71 -21.02
CA THR A 484 -28.32 -44.56 -22.10
C THR A 484 -29.71 -44.59 -21.47
N LEU A 485 -30.35 -43.42 -21.36
CA LEU A 485 -31.78 -43.30 -21.08
C LEU A 485 -32.55 -43.88 -22.26
N SER A 486 -33.04 -45.11 -22.12
CA SER A 486 -33.94 -45.75 -23.09
C SER A 486 -35.39 -45.55 -22.64
N ALA A 487 -35.97 -44.40 -22.97
CA ALA A 487 -37.41 -44.18 -23.21
C ALA A 487 -37.67 -42.67 -23.43
N PRO A 488 -38.61 -42.26 -24.29
CA PRO A 488 -39.07 -40.87 -24.31
C PRO A 488 -39.85 -40.61 -23.03
N LEU A 489 -39.37 -39.70 -22.19
CA LEU A 489 -40.11 -39.22 -21.03
C LEU A 489 -41.26 -38.34 -21.53
N ASP A 490 -42.48 -38.64 -21.07
CA ASP A 490 -43.67 -37.84 -21.29
C ASP A 490 -43.43 -36.38 -20.85
N GLU A 491 -43.86 -35.42 -21.69
CA GLU A 491 -43.79 -33.96 -21.47
C GLU A 491 -44.49 -33.47 -20.18
N ALA A 492 -45.18 -34.35 -19.46
CA ALA A 492 -45.85 -34.07 -18.20
C ALA A 492 -44.98 -34.28 -16.94
N SER A 493 -43.71 -34.68 -17.08
CA SER A 493 -42.82 -34.97 -15.94
C SER A 493 -41.78 -33.86 -15.62
N HIS A 494 -41.80 -32.75 -16.37
CA HIS A 494 -40.90 -31.60 -16.14
C HIS A 494 -41.24 -30.76 -14.89
N ASP A 495 -42.39 -30.96 -14.24
CA ASP A 495 -42.85 -30.16 -13.10
C ASP A 495 -42.71 -30.85 -11.73
N ALA A 496 -42.08 -32.03 -11.66
CA ALA A 496 -41.94 -32.80 -10.41
C ALA A 496 -40.65 -32.51 -9.62
N ALA A 497 -39.73 -31.72 -10.17
CA ALA A 497 -38.65 -31.11 -9.40
C ALA A 497 -39.05 -29.66 -9.17
N ALA A 498 -39.41 -29.30 -7.93
CA ALA A 498 -39.68 -27.92 -7.56
C ALA A 498 -38.57 -27.03 -8.14
N SER A 499 -38.93 -26.15 -9.06
CA SER A 499 -38.05 -25.13 -9.61
C SER A 499 -37.41 -24.40 -8.44
N TRP A 500 -36.12 -24.62 -8.20
CA TRP A 500 -35.41 -23.95 -7.11
C TRP A 500 -35.50 -22.45 -7.36
N SER A 501 -36.45 -21.77 -6.70
CA SER A 501 -36.58 -20.32 -6.74
C SER A 501 -35.50 -19.74 -5.83
N TRP A 502 -34.28 -19.63 -6.33
CA TRP A 502 -33.19 -18.97 -5.62
C TRP A 502 -33.51 -17.48 -5.53
N THR A 503 -33.46 -16.93 -4.32
CA THR A 503 -33.44 -15.48 -4.16
C THR A 503 -32.11 -14.92 -4.65
N ALA A 504 -32.09 -13.66 -5.13
CA ALA A 504 -30.85 -13.00 -5.52
C ALA A 504 -29.81 -12.95 -4.37
N ALA A 505 -30.30 -12.89 -3.12
CA ALA A 505 -29.45 -12.94 -1.92
C ALA A 505 -28.79 -14.32 -1.72
N GLU A 506 -29.55 -15.41 -1.85
CA GLU A 506 -29.00 -16.78 -1.76
C GLU A 506 -28.03 -17.09 -2.90
N ALA A 507 -28.33 -16.60 -4.11
CA ALA A 507 -27.44 -16.69 -5.27
C ALA A 507 -26.09 -15.98 -5.01
N THR A 508 -26.14 -14.76 -4.50
CA THR A 508 -24.95 -13.95 -4.19
C THR A 508 -24.13 -14.59 -3.06
N SER A 509 -24.79 -15.10 -2.02
CA SER A 509 -24.16 -15.81 -0.91
C SER A 509 -23.47 -17.09 -1.37
N THR A 510 -24.15 -17.90 -2.20
CA THR A 510 -23.58 -19.14 -2.77
C THR A 510 -22.37 -18.84 -3.64
N GLN A 511 -22.44 -17.81 -4.48
CA GLN A 511 -21.31 -17.35 -5.29
C GLN A 511 -20.13 -16.91 -4.43
N ALA A 512 -20.36 -16.15 -3.35
CA ALA A 512 -19.31 -15.69 -2.46
C ALA A 512 -18.55 -16.83 -1.79
N VAL A 513 -19.20 -17.97 -1.52
CA VAL A 513 -18.58 -19.16 -0.94
C VAL A 513 -17.87 -20.02 -2.00
N LEU A 514 -18.48 -20.22 -3.16
CA LEU A 514 -17.95 -21.12 -4.19
C LEU A 514 -16.81 -20.52 -5.02
N PHE A 515 -16.86 -19.22 -5.30
CA PHE A 515 -15.86 -18.58 -6.16
C PHE A 515 -14.43 -18.70 -5.64
N PRO A 516 -14.13 -18.44 -4.35
CA PRO A 516 -12.79 -18.65 -3.79
C PRO A 516 -12.29 -20.07 -4.05
N PHE A 517 -13.12 -21.09 -3.86
CA PHE A 517 -12.70 -22.46 -4.12
C PHE A 517 -12.46 -22.74 -5.62
N LEU A 518 -13.36 -22.24 -6.48
CA LEU A 518 -13.24 -22.39 -7.93
C LEU A 518 -11.98 -21.75 -8.50
N ILE A 519 -11.61 -20.54 -8.07
CA ILE A 519 -10.42 -19.87 -8.58
C ILE A 519 -9.13 -20.62 -8.17
N HIS A 520 -9.10 -21.20 -6.95
CA HIS A 520 -7.98 -22.03 -6.52
C HIS A 520 -7.88 -23.33 -7.33
N LEU A 521 -8.99 -24.01 -7.58
CA LEU A 521 -9.01 -25.20 -8.44
C LEU A 521 -8.62 -24.90 -9.89
N ALA A 522 -9.13 -23.81 -10.44
CA ALA A 522 -8.80 -23.39 -11.80
C ALA A 522 -7.31 -23.04 -11.92
N ALA A 523 -6.74 -22.34 -10.92
CA ALA A 523 -5.32 -22.07 -10.82
C ALA A 523 -4.48 -23.36 -10.67
N ALA A 524 -4.98 -24.35 -9.94
CA ALA A 524 -4.31 -25.65 -9.77
C ALA A 524 -4.29 -26.49 -11.06
N ARG A 525 -5.25 -26.31 -11.97
CA ARG A 525 -5.40 -27.06 -13.23
C ARG A 525 -4.94 -26.31 -14.48
N ASN A 526 -4.35 -25.12 -14.33
CA ASN A 526 -4.01 -24.22 -15.43
C ASN A 526 -5.20 -23.82 -16.32
N ASP A 527 -6.44 -23.80 -15.80
CA ASP A 527 -7.63 -23.43 -16.60
C ASP A 527 -7.84 -21.91 -16.59
N THR A 528 -7.25 -21.24 -17.59
CA THR A 528 -7.40 -19.78 -17.73
C THR A 528 -8.82 -19.34 -18.09
N SER A 529 -9.67 -20.22 -18.64
CA SER A 529 -11.05 -19.89 -18.99
C SER A 529 -11.91 -19.74 -17.73
N SER A 530 -11.78 -20.69 -16.79
CA SER A 530 -12.50 -20.64 -15.52
C SER A 530 -11.97 -19.53 -14.61
N ILE A 531 -10.67 -19.22 -14.64
CA ILE A 531 -10.12 -18.05 -13.92
C ILE A 531 -10.77 -16.76 -14.43
N ARG A 532 -10.79 -16.53 -15.75
CA ARG A 532 -11.43 -15.33 -16.33
C ARG A 532 -12.91 -15.28 -16.01
N PHE A 533 -13.63 -16.39 -16.11
CA PHE A 533 -15.05 -16.46 -15.76
C PHE A 533 -15.33 -16.01 -14.31
N CYS A 534 -14.51 -16.48 -13.36
CA CYS A 534 -14.61 -16.08 -11.95
C CYS A 534 -14.37 -14.58 -11.75
N LEU A 535 -13.39 -14.02 -12.47
CA LEU A 535 -13.02 -12.62 -12.37
C LEU A 535 -14.05 -11.70 -13.05
N ASP A 536 -14.53 -12.04 -14.23
CA ASP A 536 -15.52 -11.26 -14.99
C ASP A 536 -16.87 -11.22 -14.26
N SER A 537 -17.29 -12.35 -13.69
CA SER A 537 -18.55 -12.43 -12.92
C SER A 537 -18.54 -11.51 -11.70
N SER A 538 -17.38 -11.36 -11.05
CA SER A 538 -17.23 -10.49 -9.87
C SER A 538 -17.30 -8.99 -10.19
N SER A 539 -16.94 -8.58 -11.41
CA SER A 539 -16.98 -7.17 -11.85
C SER A 539 -18.40 -6.63 -12.08
N THR A 540 -19.40 -7.51 -12.23
CA THR A 540 -20.79 -7.12 -12.45
C THR A 540 -21.60 -6.84 -11.18
N THR A 541 -21.07 -7.19 -10.00
CA THR A 541 -21.76 -7.03 -8.71
C THR A 541 -21.38 -5.74 -7.98
N SER A 542 -20.40 -4.98 -8.50
CA SER A 542 -19.83 -3.77 -7.89
C SER A 542 -20.55 -2.45 -8.22
N GLY A 543 -21.82 -2.50 -8.67
CA GLY A 543 -22.59 -1.33 -9.12
C GLY A 543 -23.62 -0.76 -8.13
N TYR A 544 -23.79 -1.33 -6.94
CA TYR A 544 -24.83 -0.90 -6.00
C TYR A 544 -24.26 -0.67 -4.60
N SER A 545 -24.07 0.60 -4.21
CA SER A 545 -23.93 0.98 -2.80
C SER A 545 -24.29 2.45 -2.53
N GLU A 546 -25.42 2.91 -3.08
CA GLU A 546 -26.12 4.06 -2.48
C GLU A 546 -27.50 3.59 -2.01
N LEU A 547 -27.73 3.82 -0.71
CA LEU A 547 -28.97 3.68 0.06
C LEU A 547 -29.09 2.40 0.92
N ASP A 548 -29.16 2.69 2.22
CA ASP A 548 -29.64 1.91 3.36
C ASP A 548 -28.61 1.16 4.22
N SER A 549 -28.19 1.86 5.27
CA SER A 549 -27.47 1.34 6.43
C SER A 549 -28.42 0.59 7.36
N SER A 550 -28.86 -0.62 7.01
CA SER A 550 -29.53 -1.53 7.97
C SER A 550 -29.68 -3.01 7.55
N ALA A 551 -29.07 -3.48 6.46
CA ALA A 551 -29.12 -4.90 6.09
C ALA A 551 -27.71 -5.52 6.07
N ASP A 552 -27.52 -6.58 6.86
CA ASP A 552 -26.36 -7.47 6.85
C ASP A 552 -26.22 -8.14 5.47
N VAL A 553 -25.62 -7.43 4.51
CA VAL A 553 -25.07 -8.04 3.30
C VAL A 553 -23.88 -8.87 3.77
N PRO A 554 -23.76 -10.17 3.41
CA PRO A 554 -22.60 -10.96 3.78
C PRO A 554 -21.36 -10.30 3.17
N GLN A 555 -20.64 -9.53 4.00
CA GLN A 555 -19.33 -9.03 3.67
C GLN A 555 -18.49 -10.25 3.33
N TYR A 556 -17.90 -10.25 2.14
CA TYR A 556 -16.85 -11.19 1.77
C TYR A 556 -15.85 -11.23 2.92
N GLY A 557 -15.91 -12.27 3.74
CA GLY A 557 -15.12 -12.34 4.95
C GLY A 557 -13.65 -12.12 4.59
N ASN A 558 -13.08 -11.01 5.02
CA ASN A 558 -11.64 -10.74 5.04
C ASN A 558 -10.85 -11.22 3.80
N ILE A 559 -11.40 -11.04 2.59
CA ILE A 559 -10.69 -11.41 1.36
C ILE A 559 -9.74 -10.26 1.02
N ALA A 560 -8.46 -10.44 1.33
CA ALA A 560 -7.41 -9.46 1.06
C ALA A 560 -7.30 -9.13 -0.43
N GLY A 561 -8.05 -8.14 -0.95
CA GLY A 561 -7.91 -7.69 -2.33
C GLY A 561 -8.70 -8.50 -3.35
N GLY A 562 -9.95 -8.88 -3.00
CA GLY A 562 -10.91 -9.50 -3.93
C GLY A 562 -10.57 -10.94 -4.33
N LEU A 563 -11.36 -11.52 -5.24
CA LEU A 563 -11.31 -12.96 -5.55
C LEU A 563 -9.93 -13.46 -6.00
N VAL A 564 -9.19 -12.64 -6.76
CA VAL A 564 -7.84 -12.94 -7.28
C VAL A 564 -6.81 -13.19 -6.17
N ASN A 565 -7.04 -12.64 -4.98
CA ASN A 565 -6.17 -12.73 -3.81
C ASN A 565 -6.86 -13.45 -2.64
N SER A 566 -7.91 -14.22 -2.92
CA SER A 566 -8.59 -15.03 -1.91
C SER A 566 -7.61 -16.00 -1.25
N LEU A 567 -7.75 -16.19 0.05
CA LEU A 567 -6.87 -17.04 0.84
C LEU A 567 -7.58 -18.36 1.15
N GLU A 568 -6.91 -19.49 0.90
CA GLU A 568 -7.40 -20.80 1.27
C GLU A 568 -7.43 -20.97 2.80
N PRO A 569 -8.56 -21.36 3.41
CA PRO A 569 -8.67 -21.60 4.85
C PRO A 569 -7.67 -22.67 5.31
N GLY A 570 -6.79 -22.31 6.24
CA GLY A 570 -5.79 -23.21 6.84
C GLY A 570 -4.39 -23.07 6.26
N SER A 571 -4.23 -23.05 4.93
CA SER A 571 -2.90 -22.88 4.30
C SER A 571 -2.51 -21.40 4.13
N GLY A 572 -3.50 -20.50 4.04
CA GLY A 572 -3.28 -19.09 3.74
C GLY A 572 -2.72 -18.83 2.34
N ARG A 573 -2.78 -19.81 1.43
CA ARG A 573 -2.29 -19.66 0.05
C ARG A 573 -3.30 -18.91 -0.79
N SER A 574 -2.82 -18.10 -1.72
CA SER A 574 -3.63 -17.47 -2.76
C SER A 574 -3.59 -18.28 -4.07
N PRO A 575 -4.48 -18.00 -5.04
CA PRO A 575 -4.45 -18.65 -6.35
C PRO A 575 -3.07 -18.53 -7.04
N LEU A 576 -2.37 -17.41 -6.82
CA LEU A 576 -1.01 -17.21 -7.34
C LEU A 576 0.01 -18.16 -6.71
N HIS A 577 -0.10 -18.46 -5.41
CA HIS A 577 0.75 -19.45 -4.76
C HIS A 577 0.54 -20.85 -5.37
N VAL A 578 -0.72 -21.22 -5.60
CA VAL A 578 -1.07 -22.54 -6.18
C VAL A 578 -0.56 -22.66 -7.61
N ALA A 579 -0.78 -21.66 -8.45
CA ALA A 579 -0.29 -21.64 -9.82
C ALA A 579 1.26 -21.67 -9.88
N ALA A 580 1.93 -20.95 -8.98
CA ALA A 580 3.39 -20.93 -8.90
C ALA A 580 3.98 -22.27 -8.43
N LEU A 581 3.34 -22.91 -7.44
CA LEU A 581 3.71 -24.23 -6.93
C LEU A 581 3.63 -25.32 -8.01
N ASN A 582 2.65 -25.23 -8.93
CA ASN A 582 2.44 -26.20 -10.00
C ASN A 582 3.14 -25.84 -11.32
N GLY A 583 3.75 -24.65 -11.42
CA GLY A 583 4.49 -24.23 -12.63
C GLY A 583 3.60 -23.76 -13.77
N HIS A 584 2.39 -23.31 -13.47
CA HIS A 584 1.35 -22.97 -14.45
C HIS A 584 1.48 -21.51 -14.93
N ILE A 585 2.33 -21.29 -15.93
CA ILE A 585 2.66 -19.95 -16.45
C ILE A 585 1.44 -19.17 -16.97
N GLU A 586 0.50 -19.83 -17.64
CA GLU A 586 -0.66 -19.15 -18.22
C GLU A 586 -1.61 -18.64 -17.13
N SER A 587 -1.90 -19.47 -16.12
CA SER A 587 -2.62 -19.04 -14.92
C SER A 587 -1.89 -17.93 -14.18
N VAL A 588 -0.56 -18.01 -14.02
CA VAL A 588 0.24 -16.94 -13.39
C VAL A 588 0.07 -15.61 -14.14
N ASN A 589 0.20 -15.61 -15.46
CA ASN A 589 0.06 -14.40 -16.28
C ASN A 589 -1.33 -13.78 -16.16
N VAL A 590 -2.39 -14.59 -16.22
CA VAL A 590 -3.78 -14.10 -16.08
C VAL A 590 -3.99 -13.52 -14.67
N LEU A 591 -3.57 -14.22 -13.62
CA LEU A 591 -3.72 -13.74 -12.25
C LEU A 591 -2.97 -12.41 -12.00
N LEU A 592 -1.74 -12.30 -12.51
CA LEU A 592 -0.95 -11.06 -12.39
C LEU A 592 -1.59 -9.89 -13.16
N GLN A 593 -2.06 -10.12 -14.38
CA GLN A 593 -2.80 -9.11 -15.16
C GLN A 593 -4.11 -8.68 -14.49
N SER A 594 -4.68 -9.55 -13.66
CA SER A 594 -5.90 -9.28 -12.87
C SER A 594 -5.63 -8.72 -11.47
N GLY A 595 -4.38 -8.37 -11.14
CA GLY A 595 -4.04 -7.69 -9.89
C GLY A 595 -3.70 -8.62 -8.72
N ALA A 596 -3.17 -9.81 -8.98
CA ALA A 596 -2.65 -10.69 -7.95
C ALA A 596 -1.44 -10.06 -7.22
N LEU A 597 -1.43 -10.13 -5.89
CA LEU A 597 -0.37 -9.58 -5.05
C LEU A 597 0.84 -10.53 -5.02
N VAL A 598 1.96 -10.08 -5.61
CA VAL A 598 3.20 -10.88 -5.72
C VAL A 598 3.95 -11.06 -4.41
N HIS A 599 3.73 -10.17 -3.43
CA HIS A 599 4.39 -10.20 -2.12
C HIS A 599 3.53 -10.80 -1.01
N LEU A 600 2.34 -11.33 -1.35
CA LEU A 600 1.48 -11.99 -0.38
C LEU A 600 2.20 -13.22 0.20
N ARG A 601 2.03 -13.44 1.50
CA ARG A 601 2.65 -14.55 2.22
C ARG A 601 1.58 -15.51 2.71
N ASP A 602 1.86 -16.80 2.59
CA ASP A 602 1.01 -17.83 3.16
C ASP A 602 1.19 -18.01 4.68
N ALA A 603 0.49 -18.98 5.28
CA ALA A 603 0.58 -19.25 6.72
C ALA A 603 1.98 -19.74 7.16
N LEU A 604 2.84 -20.17 6.24
CA LEU A 604 4.24 -20.52 6.50
C LEU A 604 5.19 -19.33 6.28
N GLY A 605 4.66 -18.18 5.88
CA GLY A 605 5.44 -16.97 5.62
C GLY A 605 6.07 -16.89 4.24
N HIS A 606 5.72 -17.81 3.33
CA HIS A 606 6.34 -17.94 2.02
C HIS A 606 5.59 -17.19 0.92
N THR A 607 6.35 -16.59 0.01
CA THR A 607 5.81 -15.93 -1.20
C THR A 607 5.60 -16.92 -2.37
N PRO A 608 4.79 -16.56 -3.39
CA PRO A 608 4.67 -17.38 -4.60
C PRO A 608 6.01 -17.62 -5.31
N LEU A 609 6.91 -16.62 -5.29
CA LEU A 609 8.25 -16.71 -5.87
C LEU A 609 9.10 -17.80 -5.20
N TYR A 610 9.01 -17.93 -3.87
CA TYR A 610 9.71 -18.98 -3.14
C TYR A 610 9.25 -20.39 -3.58
N TYR A 611 7.94 -20.60 -3.76
CA TYR A 611 7.42 -21.89 -4.22
C TYR A 611 7.82 -22.22 -5.66
N ALA A 612 7.78 -21.25 -6.57
CA ALA A 612 8.25 -21.43 -7.94
C ALA A 612 9.74 -21.81 -8.00
N ALA A 613 10.59 -21.14 -7.21
CA ALA A 613 12.00 -21.45 -7.12
C ALA A 613 12.27 -22.82 -6.49
N ARG A 614 11.57 -23.15 -5.38
CA ARG A 614 11.72 -24.43 -4.67
C ARG A 614 11.33 -25.63 -5.54
N GLN A 615 10.29 -25.50 -6.37
CA GLN A 615 9.84 -26.56 -7.29
C GLN A 615 10.58 -26.56 -8.63
N SER A 616 11.59 -25.71 -8.80
CA SER A 616 12.40 -25.60 -10.02
C SER A 616 11.62 -25.22 -11.29
N HIS A 617 10.76 -24.20 -11.21
CA HIS A 617 10.00 -23.66 -12.34
C HIS A 617 10.60 -22.33 -12.85
N PRO A 618 11.62 -22.35 -13.73
CA PRO A 618 12.36 -21.15 -14.13
C PRO A 618 11.50 -20.11 -14.87
N ASP A 619 10.57 -20.56 -15.71
CA ASP A 619 9.73 -19.65 -16.51
C ASP A 619 8.78 -18.85 -15.60
N VAL A 620 8.22 -19.48 -14.57
CA VAL A 620 7.38 -18.81 -13.58
C VAL A 620 8.21 -17.85 -12.72
N VAL A 621 9.42 -18.26 -12.33
CA VAL A 621 10.35 -17.38 -11.60
C VAL A 621 10.64 -16.12 -12.41
N ALA A 622 10.93 -16.25 -13.71
CA ALA A 622 11.19 -15.13 -14.60
C ALA A 622 10.00 -14.16 -14.68
N VAL A 623 8.78 -14.69 -14.87
CA VAL A 623 7.54 -13.88 -14.92
C VAL A 623 7.28 -13.15 -13.59
N LEU A 624 7.44 -13.84 -12.45
CA LEU A 624 7.23 -13.24 -11.14
C LEU A 624 8.25 -12.12 -10.85
N ILE A 625 9.52 -12.31 -11.20
CA ILE A 625 10.55 -11.26 -11.07
C ILE A 625 10.25 -10.09 -12.01
N GLN A 626 9.80 -10.35 -13.23
CA GLN A 626 9.38 -9.30 -14.17
C GLN A 626 8.22 -8.47 -13.61
N ALA A 627 7.30 -9.11 -12.89
CA ALA A 627 6.21 -8.47 -12.16
C ALA A 627 6.64 -7.81 -10.83
N GLY A 628 7.94 -7.85 -10.48
CA GLY A 628 8.49 -7.19 -9.29
C GLY A 628 8.56 -8.04 -8.02
N ALA A 629 8.33 -9.35 -8.11
CA ALA A 629 8.46 -10.23 -6.95
C ALA A 629 9.89 -10.22 -6.39
N SER A 630 10.00 -10.19 -5.06
CA SER A 630 11.27 -10.13 -4.34
C SER A 630 11.25 -11.13 -3.19
N LEU A 631 12.34 -11.90 -3.01
CA LEU A 631 12.54 -12.72 -1.82
C LEU A 631 13.01 -11.82 -0.66
N GLY A 632 12.10 -11.46 0.23
CA GLY A 632 12.39 -10.68 1.44
C GLY A 632 11.98 -11.43 2.70
N GLY A 633 12.39 -10.92 3.86
CA GLY A 633 11.90 -11.44 5.15
C GLY A 633 12.41 -12.85 5.46
N MET A 634 11.47 -13.78 5.70
CA MET A 634 11.77 -15.18 6.01
C MET A 634 12.30 -15.97 4.83
N ASP A 635 11.79 -15.69 3.62
CA ASP A 635 12.18 -16.44 2.41
C ASP A 635 13.68 -16.39 2.16
N GLU A 636 14.33 -15.29 2.53
CA GLU A 636 15.79 -15.12 2.38
C GLU A 636 16.58 -16.18 3.18
N GLY A 637 16.16 -16.48 4.41
CA GLY A 637 16.84 -17.47 5.26
C GLY A 637 16.69 -18.90 4.72
N PHE A 638 15.46 -19.25 4.30
CA PHE A 638 15.18 -20.55 3.70
C PHE A 638 15.86 -20.70 2.35
N ALA A 639 15.83 -19.67 1.51
CA ALA A 639 16.47 -19.68 0.20
C ALA A 639 17.99 -19.79 0.32
N ARG A 640 18.65 -19.04 1.21
CA ARG A 640 20.10 -19.21 1.49
C ARG A 640 20.43 -20.64 1.93
N THR A 641 19.57 -21.27 2.71
CA THR A 641 19.74 -22.67 3.14
C THR A 641 19.55 -23.63 1.96
N ALA A 642 18.56 -23.39 1.10
CA ALA A 642 18.32 -24.16 -0.11
C ALA A 642 19.52 -24.09 -1.06
N VAL A 643 20.08 -22.90 -1.29
CA VAL A 643 21.27 -22.73 -2.15
C VAL A 643 22.50 -23.42 -1.54
N LYS A 644 22.72 -23.34 -0.22
CA LYS A 644 23.80 -24.10 0.45
C LYS A 644 23.66 -25.61 0.26
N ASN A 645 22.43 -26.13 0.30
CA ASN A 645 22.17 -27.55 0.06
C ASN A 645 22.38 -27.92 -1.41
N ALA A 646 21.96 -27.06 -2.34
CA ALA A 646 22.22 -27.24 -3.77
C ALA A 646 23.72 -27.23 -4.11
N LEU A 647 24.51 -26.37 -3.44
CA LEU A 647 25.98 -26.37 -3.54
C LEU A 647 26.59 -27.67 -3.04
N ARG A 648 26.11 -28.23 -1.93
CA ARG A 648 26.55 -29.53 -1.40
C ARG A 648 26.18 -30.69 -2.32
N ALA A 649 25.03 -30.63 -2.97
CA ALA A 649 24.54 -31.63 -3.92
C ALA A 649 25.11 -31.43 -5.35
N ASN A 650 25.84 -30.35 -5.60
CA ASN A 650 26.36 -29.95 -6.91
C ASN A 650 25.27 -29.79 -8.00
N ASP A 651 24.06 -29.38 -7.61
CA ASP A 651 22.94 -29.13 -8.51
C ASP A 651 23.02 -27.71 -9.09
N ARG A 652 23.59 -27.62 -10.30
CA ARG A 652 23.75 -26.33 -11.02
C ARG A 652 22.42 -25.69 -11.41
N LYS A 653 21.40 -26.48 -11.76
CA LYS A 653 20.11 -25.92 -12.22
C LYS A 653 19.39 -25.25 -11.06
N CYS A 654 19.40 -25.88 -9.90
CA CYS A 654 18.84 -25.28 -8.69
C CYS A 654 19.56 -23.98 -8.32
N GLN A 655 20.90 -23.94 -8.42
CA GLN A 655 21.68 -22.72 -8.18
C GLN A 655 21.28 -21.60 -9.14
N GLU A 656 21.22 -21.87 -10.45
CA GLU A 656 20.83 -20.88 -11.46
C GLU A 656 19.42 -20.30 -11.20
N ILE A 657 18.47 -21.12 -10.74
CA ILE A 657 17.10 -20.67 -10.42
C ILE A 657 17.08 -19.77 -9.18
N TRP A 658 17.79 -20.14 -8.11
CA TRP A 658 17.83 -19.31 -6.89
C TRP A 658 18.63 -18.02 -7.09
N ASP A 659 19.69 -18.07 -7.89
CA ASP A 659 20.45 -16.90 -8.32
C ASP A 659 19.55 -15.96 -9.13
N ALA A 660 18.76 -16.51 -10.06
CA ALA A 660 17.77 -15.76 -10.82
C ALA A 660 16.71 -15.13 -9.90
N ALA A 661 16.26 -15.85 -8.87
CA ALA A 661 15.32 -15.34 -7.85
C ALA A 661 15.89 -14.24 -6.94
N GLY A 662 17.17 -13.86 -7.12
CA GLY A 662 17.78 -12.71 -6.45
C GLY A 662 18.59 -13.06 -5.19
N VAL A 663 18.86 -14.34 -4.93
CA VAL A 663 19.66 -14.77 -3.78
C VAL A 663 21.12 -14.89 -4.19
N LYS A 664 21.92 -13.86 -3.87
CA LYS A 664 23.39 -13.94 -4.05
C LYS A 664 24.03 -14.42 -2.75
N ILE A 665 24.78 -15.53 -2.80
CA ILE A 665 25.59 -16.03 -1.67
C ILE A 665 26.88 -15.25 -1.52
#